data_AF-A0AAV5SHA9-F1
#
_entry.id   AF-A0AAV5SHA9-F1
#
_cell.length_a   1.000
_cell.length_b   1.000
_cell.length_c   1.000
_cell.angle_alpha   90.00
_cell.angle_beta   90.00
_cell.angle_gamma   90.00
#
_symmetry.space_group_name_H-M   'P 1'
#
loop_
_entity.id
_entity.type
_entity.pdbx_description
1 polymer ?
#
loop_
_entity_poly.entity_id
_entity_poly.type
_entity_poly.pdbx_seq_one_letter_code
_entity_poly.pdbx_strand_id
1 'polypeptide(L)'
;FLLFFCVLLGLTNSLVDFTSSTLYDIYDFKEADEVPLPKCDYGCLIFASTKGEGFTQFPDGLDPYASQLFVTNHDDGMKISIAELAQKRDENQRKIPLTITGRGNISVINERAKVPWTDLVLYVIDNSRAAELSFEVYDPYYIQTTKIKPQSDILTFLSAFPIGISVDHSAQPNSVTARLVGFDNALDNNTDGCPYVYKTPESPSFPGFNFQAPAPILSFVADKMNAIEFGVDVVLYIERVRDFDMDGFITSSGWNGCAKPNNGGIQSFRTSVDMPEDKYILSSDDYVFDVTLTVLPDFDTSHRLTISDSKKLDHPIVIPGTTPEMFPQELSFTSANYLQIDYQNMAGDQGFLLRYSSKPFSVSYCNCGLRDGLLDNWDSSEIWVDLVVIVDTSAAMNAGRLEEAKSILTSFVALMSTDTSAEFYSRVGVIAASETFEVIYNLNMSSTDDGLDSIKQSTIDKIDIGAAFQAAIRMFEDGSKKPSYRENAKQIVYYLTHSPLKGNINSAVDFKTLGGIVIVNDFVLEGGIAYEGLKNLASDNFYFTDLSEKLSNLAVLCEANCFCDASNHPYNDDEKSPRTQANRGCFQPINNGIPQSKARQTCQMRGAELVSIHDQEKEFFVSSVVSIFGPKKKYWIGLEDDGESWHWDDKSSDPFSDWDANQPNTNEGKQLCAYATQTTGLNVGWTAANCAMGGILYVCE
;
A
#
# COMPACT_ATOMS: atom_id res chain seq x y z
N PHE A 1 57.16 1.33 -40.51
CA PHE A 1 56.55 0.01 -40.28
C PHE A 1 56.80 -0.41 -38.85
N LEU A 2 55.92 -0.03 -37.92
CA LEU A 2 55.64 -0.70 -36.65
C LEU A 2 54.66 0.20 -35.89
N LEU A 3 53.39 -0.15 -36.06
CA LEU A 3 52.18 0.38 -35.45
C LEU A 3 51.31 -0.86 -35.25
N PHE A 4 50.48 -0.87 -34.19
CA PHE A 4 49.49 -1.90 -33.80
C PHE A 4 49.99 -3.11 -33.00
N PHE A 5 49.88 -3.06 -31.66
CA PHE A 5 48.74 -3.63 -30.92
C PHE A 5 48.92 -3.29 -29.42
N CYS A 6 48.24 -2.24 -28.97
CA CYS A 6 48.02 -1.96 -27.55
C CYS A 6 46.54 -1.61 -27.44
N VAL A 7 45.69 -2.63 -27.52
CA VAL A 7 44.23 -2.55 -27.38
C VAL A 7 43.76 -3.85 -26.73
N LEU A 8 42.96 -3.68 -25.66
CA LEU A 8 42.10 -4.66 -24.96
C LEU A 8 42.75 -5.67 -24.00
N LEU A 9 42.89 -5.26 -22.74
CA LEU A 9 42.38 -6.02 -21.58
C LEU A 9 41.90 -4.97 -20.54
N GLY A 10 40.64 -4.56 -20.66
CA GLY A 10 39.95 -3.81 -19.62
C GLY A 10 39.60 -4.77 -18.49
N LEU A 11 40.50 -4.92 -17.53
CA LEU A 11 40.22 -5.56 -16.25
C LEU A 11 39.54 -4.51 -15.37
N THR A 12 38.22 -4.50 -15.37
CA THR A 12 37.45 -3.74 -14.37
C THR A 12 37.51 -4.50 -13.06
N ASN A 13 38.23 -3.99 -12.06
CA ASN A 13 38.17 -4.50 -10.68
C ASN A 13 36.69 -4.51 -10.22
N SER A 14 36.14 -5.69 -9.89
CA SER A 14 34.73 -5.90 -9.54
C SER A 14 34.46 -5.93 -8.03
N LEU A 15 35.50 -6.00 -7.21
CA LEU A 15 35.37 -5.94 -5.75
C LEU A 15 34.65 -4.68 -5.25
N VAL A 16 33.92 -4.85 -4.14
CA VAL A 16 33.26 -3.77 -3.40
C VAL A 16 34.06 -3.50 -2.13
N ASP A 17 34.72 -2.34 -2.07
CA ASP A 17 35.57 -1.91 -0.96
C ASP A 17 34.87 -0.88 -0.08
N PHE A 18 34.55 -1.27 1.14
CA PHE A 18 34.05 -0.39 2.19
C PHE A 18 35.21 0.15 3.03
N THR A 19 34.94 1.10 3.93
CA THR A 19 35.97 1.62 4.85
C THR A 19 36.63 0.48 5.64
N SER A 20 35.83 -0.44 6.18
CA SER A 20 36.31 -1.49 7.11
C SER A 20 36.21 -2.92 6.56
N SER A 21 35.62 -3.12 5.39
CA SER A 21 35.44 -4.45 4.81
C SER A 21 35.55 -4.44 3.29
N THR A 22 35.67 -5.61 2.70
CA THR A 22 35.68 -5.79 1.24
C THR A 22 34.89 -7.05 0.90
N LEU A 23 34.03 -6.94 -0.12
CA LEU A 23 33.37 -8.09 -0.74
C LEU A 23 34.10 -8.43 -2.04
N TYR A 24 34.38 -9.72 -2.21
CA TYR A 24 34.94 -10.27 -3.44
C TYR A 24 33.97 -11.27 -4.04
N ASP A 25 33.95 -11.32 -5.37
CA ASP A 25 33.21 -12.28 -6.16
C ASP A 25 34.15 -13.21 -6.94
N ILE A 26 33.59 -14.10 -7.75
CA ILE A 26 34.38 -15.04 -8.56
C ILE A 26 35.23 -14.34 -9.63
N TYR A 27 34.81 -13.18 -10.14
CA TYR A 27 35.53 -12.44 -11.18
C TYR A 27 36.81 -11.81 -10.65
N ASP A 28 36.87 -11.48 -9.36
CA ASP A 28 38.11 -11.01 -8.72
C ASP A 28 39.22 -12.09 -8.72
N PHE A 29 38.86 -13.37 -8.71
CA PHE A 29 39.81 -14.49 -8.66
C PHE A 29 40.07 -15.16 -10.02
N LYS A 30 39.26 -14.84 -11.03
CA LYS A 30 39.17 -15.58 -12.30
C LYS A 30 40.46 -15.58 -13.12
N GLU A 31 41.22 -14.49 -13.10
CA GLU A 31 42.45 -14.35 -13.90
C GLU A 31 43.69 -14.03 -13.05
N ALA A 32 43.56 -14.11 -11.72
CA ALA A 32 44.62 -13.86 -10.77
C ALA A 32 45.09 -15.17 -10.14
N ASP A 33 46.39 -15.44 -10.21
CA ASP A 33 47.01 -16.55 -9.47
C ASP A 33 46.96 -16.29 -7.95
N GLU A 34 46.97 -15.02 -7.56
CA GLU A 34 46.93 -14.58 -6.18
C GLU A 34 46.25 -13.22 -6.04
N VAL A 35 45.37 -13.08 -5.04
CA VAL A 35 44.67 -11.84 -4.70
C VAL A 35 44.93 -11.48 -3.22
N PRO A 36 45.63 -10.36 -2.93
CA PRO A 36 45.90 -9.95 -1.55
C PRO A 36 44.64 -9.46 -0.83
N LEU A 37 44.57 -9.68 0.49
CA LEU A 37 43.44 -9.27 1.35
C LEU A 37 43.88 -8.14 2.31
N PRO A 38 43.92 -6.86 1.88
CA PRO A 38 44.49 -5.76 2.66
C PRO A 38 43.74 -5.46 3.96
N LYS A 39 42.44 -5.79 4.06
CA LYS A 39 41.66 -5.68 5.31
C LYS A 39 42.16 -6.61 6.42
N CYS A 40 43.09 -7.51 6.12
CA CYS A 40 43.73 -8.41 7.09
C CYS A 40 45.09 -7.91 7.60
N ASP A 41 45.58 -6.74 7.16
CA ASP A 41 46.88 -6.18 7.56
C ASP A 41 47.03 -6.00 9.09
N TYR A 42 45.92 -5.87 9.83
CA TYR A 42 45.89 -5.76 11.29
C TYR A 42 44.99 -6.81 11.96
N GLY A 43 44.65 -7.87 11.21
CA GLY A 43 43.74 -8.93 11.62
C GLY A 43 42.34 -8.72 11.06
N CYS A 44 41.67 -9.81 10.71
CA CYS A 44 40.38 -9.79 10.04
C CYS A 44 39.53 -11.01 10.39
N LEU A 45 38.24 -10.89 10.06
CA LEU A 45 37.33 -12.03 9.93
C LEU A 45 37.05 -12.25 8.44
N ILE A 46 37.06 -13.51 8.01
CA ILE A 46 36.77 -13.90 6.63
C ILE A 46 35.58 -14.87 6.63
N PHE A 47 34.51 -14.48 5.95
CA PHE A 47 33.34 -15.32 5.70
C PHE A 47 33.26 -15.65 4.21
N ALA A 48 32.76 -16.83 3.88
CA ALA A 48 32.55 -17.26 2.49
C ALA A 48 31.15 -17.86 2.31
N SER A 49 30.50 -17.61 1.18
CA SER A 49 29.31 -18.34 0.74
C SER A 49 29.53 -18.84 -0.69
N THR A 50 29.12 -20.07 -0.96
CA THR A 50 29.26 -20.74 -2.27
C THR A 50 27.91 -21.36 -2.65
N LYS A 51 27.87 -22.09 -3.76
CA LYS A 51 26.67 -22.81 -4.24
C LYS A 51 26.05 -23.82 -3.24
N GLY A 52 26.70 -24.08 -2.10
CA GLY A 52 26.17 -24.92 -1.02
C GLY A 52 26.37 -26.41 -1.27
N GLU A 53 25.42 -27.22 -0.80
CA GLU A 53 25.39 -28.67 -1.05
C GLU A 53 24.74 -29.02 -2.41
N GLY A 54 24.93 -30.25 -2.88
CA GLY A 54 24.64 -30.66 -4.26
C GLY A 54 25.84 -31.26 -4.97
N PHE A 55 26.98 -31.26 -4.30
CA PHE A 55 28.23 -31.90 -4.71
C PHE A 55 28.39 -33.29 -4.08
N THR A 56 27.30 -34.00 -3.77
CA THR A 56 27.32 -35.35 -3.16
C THR A 56 28.06 -36.39 -4.00
N GLN A 57 28.29 -36.09 -5.28
CA GLN A 57 29.14 -36.83 -6.19
C GLN A 57 30.65 -36.68 -5.92
N PHE A 58 31.06 -35.71 -5.09
CA PHE A 58 32.44 -35.48 -4.67
C PHE A 58 32.67 -36.04 -3.26
N PRO A 59 33.84 -36.66 -2.98
CA PRO A 59 34.08 -37.39 -1.72
C PRO A 59 33.97 -36.56 -0.44
N ASP A 60 34.22 -35.25 -0.54
CA ASP A 60 34.19 -34.28 0.55
C ASP A 60 32.88 -33.50 0.63
N GLY A 61 31.98 -33.65 -0.37
CA GLY A 61 30.73 -32.89 -0.46
C GLY A 61 30.92 -31.38 -0.63
N LEU A 62 32.14 -30.94 -0.97
CA LEU A 62 32.49 -29.53 -1.13
C LEU A 62 32.29 -29.08 -2.58
N ASP A 63 32.15 -27.76 -2.77
CA ASP A 63 32.20 -27.17 -4.10
C ASP A 63 33.59 -27.41 -4.73
N PRO A 64 33.68 -28.21 -5.80
CA PRO A 64 34.96 -28.63 -6.39
C PRO A 64 35.73 -27.47 -7.01
N TYR A 65 35.06 -26.33 -7.28
CA TYR A 65 35.64 -25.14 -7.86
C TYR A 65 36.16 -24.21 -6.77
N ALA A 66 35.34 -23.90 -5.76
CA ALA A 66 35.80 -23.12 -4.62
C ALA A 66 36.85 -23.88 -3.78
N SER A 67 36.91 -25.21 -3.87
CA SER A 67 37.97 -26.05 -3.26
C SER A 67 39.37 -25.82 -3.83
N GLN A 68 39.50 -25.02 -4.89
CA GLN A 68 40.78 -24.71 -5.53
C GLN A 68 41.27 -23.29 -5.22
N LEU A 69 40.47 -22.52 -4.48
CA LEU A 69 40.80 -21.21 -3.97
C LEU A 69 41.14 -21.34 -2.48
N PHE A 70 42.28 -20.81 -2.08
CA PHE A 70 42.78 -20.98 -0.72
C PHE A 70 43.12 -19.65 -0.07
N VAL A 71 42.49 -19.36 1.06
CA VAL A 71 42.97 -18.30 1.95
C VAL A 71 44.26 -18.78 2.59
N THR A 72 45.34 -18.05 2.35
CA THR A 72 46.70 -18.41 2.77
C THR A 72 47.27 -17.29 3.63
N ASN A 73 47.86 -17.67 4.77
CA ASN A 73 48.73 -16.79 5.55
C ASN A 73 50.18 -17.11 5.21
N HIS A 74 50.89 -16.17 4.61
CA HIS A 74 52.29 -16.35 4.23
C HIS A 74 53.24 -16.37 5.43
N ASP A 75 52.81 -15.88 6.59
CA ASP A 75 53.68 -15.76 7.75
C ASP A 75 53.82 -17.08 8.53
N ASP A 76 52.77 -17.91 8.57
CA ASP A 76 52.74 -19.17 9.32
C ASP A 76 52.41 -20.41 8.45
N GLY A 77 52.10 -20.21 7.16
CA GLY A 77 51.75 -21.28 6.23
C GLY A 77 50.34 -21.85 6.40
N MET A 78 49.47 -21.20 7.19
CA MET A 78 48.06 -21.56 7.26
C MET A 78 47.44 -21.49 5.86
N LYS A 79 46.73 -22.54 5.47
CA LYS A 79 46.04 -22.64 4.19
C LYS A 79 44.69 -23.31 4.40
N ILE A 80 43.62 -22.63 4.03
CA ILE A 80 42.25 -23.15 4.12
C ILE A 80 41.50 -22.93 2.81
N SER A 81 40.80 -23.96 2.35
CA SER A 81 39.97 -23.88 1.15
C SER A 81 38.77 -22.96 1.39
N ILE A 82 38.41 -22.15 0.40
CA ILE A 82 37.21 -21.31 0.47
C ILE A 82 35.93 -22.16 0.59
N ALA A 83 35.89 -23.33 -0.07
CA ALA A 83 34.75 -24.24 0.05
C ALA A 83 34.61 -24.80 1.48
N GLU A 84 35.73 -25.14 2.13
CA GLU A 84 35.73 -25.57 3.54
C GLU A 84 35.27 -24.45 4.46
N LEU A 85 35.75 -23.24 4.25
CA LEU A 85 35.35 -22.06 5.02
C LEU A 85 33.85 -21.78 4.87
N ALA A 86 33.30 -21.91 3.66
CA ALA A 86 31.91 -21.61 3.38
C ALA A 86 30.92 -22.50 4.16
N GLN A 87 31.34 -23.73 4.51
CA GLN A 87 30.52 -24.68 5.25
C GLN A 87 30.61 -24.55 6.78
N LYS A 88 31.56 -23.74 7.30
CA LYS A 88 31.77 -23.60 8.75
C LYS A 88 30.59 -22.88 9.39
N ARG A 89 29.96 -23.56 10.35
CA ARG A 89 28.81 -23.06 11.11
C ARG A 89 28.76 -23.63 12.52
N ASP A 90 28.11 -22.92 13.43
CA ASP A 90 27.87 -23.38 14.78
C ASP A 90 26.58 -24.22 14.90
N GLU A 91 26.23 -24.61 16.13
CA GLU A 91 25.03 -25.41 16.42
C GLU A 91 23.72 -24.70 16.04
N ASN A 92 23.72 -23.37 16.00
CA ASN A 92 22.58 -22.53 15.62
C ASN A 92 22.61 -22.16 14.12
N GLN A 93 23.46 -22.81 13.32
CA GLN A 93 23.68 -22.54 11.89
C GLN A 93 24.28 -21.15 11.58
N ARG A 94 24.83 -20.44 12.58
CA ARG A 94 25.55 -19.18 12.35
C ARG A 94 26.89 -19.48 11.69
N LYS A 95 27.28 -18.73 10.67
CA LYS A 95 28.58 -18.89 10.00
C LYS A 95 29.71 -18.59 10.99
N ILE A 96 30.73 -19.45 10.99
CA ILE A 96 31.95 -19.24 11.78
C ILE A 96 33.03 -18.71 10.82
N PRO A 97 33.57 -17.49 11.04
CA PRO A 97 34.60 -16.94 10.17
C PRO A 97 35.94 -17.63 10.37
N LEU A 98 36.83 -17.46 9.41
CA LEU A 98 38.27 -17.60 9.65
C LEU A 98 38.74 -16.32 10.34
N THR A 99 39.29 -16.46 11.55
CA THR A 99 39.84 -15.33 12.31
C THR A 99 41.35 -15.27 12.13
N ILE A 100 41.83 -14.15 11.59
CA ILE A 100 43.25 -13.82 11.52
C ILE A 100 43.58 -12.88 12.68
N THR A 101 44.41 -13.35 13.62
CA THR A 101 44.78 -12.58 14.80
C THR A 101 46.04 -11.77 14.55
N GLY A 102 45.93 -10.43 14.58
CA GLY A 102 47.06 -9.52 14.39
C GLY A 102 47.47 -9.38 12.92
N ARG A 103 48.66 -8.82 12.67
CA ARG A 103 49.16 -8.57 11.32
C ARG A 103 49.47 -9.89 10.60
N GLY A 104 48.85 -10.09 9.45
CA GLY A 104 49.11 -11.25 8.59
C GLY A 104 49.23 -10.82 7.13
N ASN A 105 50.21 -11.36 6.42
CA ASN A 105 50.27 -11.28 4.96
C ASN A 105 49.31 -12.32 4.36
N ILE A 106 48.05 -11.94 4.19
CA ILE A 106 46.96 -12.83 3.76
C ILE A 106 46.62 -12.61 2.29
N SER A 107 46.51 -13.69 1.53
CA SER A 107 45.98 -13.67 0.16
C SER A 107 45.11 -14.89 -0.14
N VAL A 108 44.33 -14.79 -1.22
CA VAL A 108 43.65 -15.92 -1.84
C VAL A 108 44.52 -16.42 -2.99
N ILE A 109 44.98 -17.66 -2.90
CA ILE A 109 45.74 -18.34 -3.96
C ILE A 109 44.79 -19.17 -4.82
N ASN A 110 44.83 -18.96 -6.13
CA ASN A 110 44.11 -19.76 -7.12
C ASN A 110 45.03 -20.83 -7.71
N GLU A 111 44.93 -22.07 -7.21
CA GLU A 111 45.84 -23.14 -7.63
C GLU A 111 45.52 -23.74 -9.01
N ARG A 112 44.42 -23.32 -9.64
CA ARG A 112 44.07 -23.69 -11.02
C ARG A 112 43.30 -22.56 -11.72
N ALA A 113 44.04 -21.60 -12.27
CA ALA A 113 43.53 -20.45 -13.03
C ALA A 113 42.66 -20.74 -14.28
N LYS A 114 42.18 -21.97 -14.52
CA LYS A 114 41.50 -22.41 -15.77
C LYS A 114 40.28 -23.32 -15.58
N VAL A 115 39.57 -23.22 -14.46
CA VAL A 115 38.45 -24.13 -14.14
C VAL A 115 37.09 -23.44 -14.37
N PRO A 116 36.02 -24.15 -14.79
CA PRO A 116 34.68 -23.57 -14.94
C PRO A 116 34.15 -22.95 -13.64
N TRP A 117 33.35 -21.90 -13.79
CA TRP A 117 33.02 -20.93 -12.74
C TRP A 117 31.88 -21.41 -11.81
N THR A 118 32.02 -21.12 -10.51
CA THR A 118 30.97 -21.29 -9.49
C THR A 118 30.64 -19.93 -8.87
N ASP A 119 29.42 -19.78 -8.37
CA ASP A 119 29.03 -18.59 -7.61
C ASP A 119 29.68 -18.61 -6.23
N LEU A 120 30.37 -17.52 -5.91
CA LEU A 120 31.12 -17.36 -4.67
C LEU A 120 31.03 -15.90 -4.21
N VAL A 121 30.93 -15.72 -2.90
CA VAL A 121 31.08 -14.43 -2.22
C VAL A 121 32.06 -14.61 -1.06
N LEU A 122 33.09 -13.76 -1.01
CA LEU A 122 34.00 -13.66 0.12
C LEU A 122 33.81 -12.30 0.79
N TYR A 123 33.50 -12.30 2.09
CA TYR A 123 33.34 -11.10 2.89
C TYR A 123 34.47 -11.01 3.92
N VAL A 124 35.35 -10.03 3.72
CA VAL A 124 36.56 -9.81 4.52
C VAL A 124 36.39 -8.53 5.31
N ILE A 125 36.49 -8.59 6.64
CA ILE A 125 36.30 -7.42 7.51
C ILE A 125 37.45 -7.26 8.48
N ASP A 126 37.89 -6.01 8.66
CA ASP A 126 38.86 -5.62 9.67
C ASP A 126 38.36 -6.00 11.08
N ASN A 127 39.22 -6.69 11.83
CA ASN A 127 38.84 -7.24 13.13
C ASN A 127 38.56 -6.16 14.19
N SER A 128 39.17 -4.97 14.08
CA SER A 128 38.89 -3.85 14.98
C SER A 128 37.45 -3.38 14.84
N ARG A 129 36.93 -3.29 13.61
CA ARG A 129 35.54 -2.93 13.37
C ARG A 129 34.58 -4.02 13.81
N ALA A 130 34.90 -5.28 13.51
CA ALA A 130 34.04 -6.39 13.93
C ALA A 130 33.92 -6.48 15.46
N ALA A 131 34.97 -6.16 16.21
CA ALA A 131 34.97 -6.18 17.67
C ALA A 131 34.06 -5.13 18.33
N GLU A 132 33.61 -4.11 17.59
CA GLU A 132 32.72 -3.05 18.08
C GLU A 132 31.23 -3.40 17.97
N LEU A 133 30.89 -4.49 17.28
CA LEU A 133 29.52 -4.79 16.85
C LEU A 133 29.02 -6.12 17.41
N SER A 134 27.74 -6.16 17.77
CA SER A 134 27.01 -7.40 18.07
C SER A 134 26.34 -7.89 16.79
N PHE A 135 26.81 -9.01 16.24
CA PHE A 135 26.33 -9.48 14.93
C PHE A 135 26.20 -11.00 14.84
N GLU A 136 25.30 -11.44 13.96
CA GLU A 136 25.20 -12.81 13.48
C GLU A 136 25.23 -12.83 11.95
N VAL A 137 25.94 -13.81 11.38
CA VAL A 137 26.00 -14.02 9.93
C VAL A 137 25.41 -15.39 9.62
N TYR A 138 24.46 -15.43 8.71
CA TYR A 138 23.83 -16.66 8.23
C TYR A 138 24.03 -16.81 6.73
N ASP A 139 24.03 -18.06 6.29
CA ASP A 139 23.94 -18.39 4.88
C ASP A 139 22.53 -18.92 4.60
N PRO A 140 21.69 -18.18 3.87
CA PRO A 140 20.31 -18.55 3.56
C PRO A 140 20.14 -20.00 3.09
N TYR A 141 21.14 -20.54 2.39
CA TYR A 141 21.11 -21.91 1.88
C TYR A 141 20.92 -22.97 2.98
N TYR A 142 21.53 -22.78 4.15
CA TYR A 142 21.52 -23.79 5.22
C TYR A 142 20.39 -23.60 6.23
N ILE A 143 19.62 -22.52 6.11
CA ILE A 143 18.51 -22.19 7.00
C ILE A 143 17.17 -22.05 6.26
N GLN A 144 17.10 -22.54 5.01
CA GLN A 144 15.89 -22.57 4.22
C GLN A 144 14.74 -23.15 5.05
N THR A 145 13.56 -22.54 4.97
CA THR A 145 12.32 -22.98 5.65
C THR A 145 12.37 -22.95 7.19
N THR A 146 13.44 -22.45 7.80
CA THR A 146 13.56 -22.29 9.25
C THR A 146 13.31 -20.84 9.62
N LYS A 147 12.42 -20.60 10.60
CA LYS A 147 12.30 -19.28 11.21
C LYS A 147 13.43 -19.07 12.21
N ILE A 148 14.20 -17.99 12.04
CA ILE A 148 15.32 -17.67 12.93
C ILE A 148 14.95 -16.52 13.87
N LYS A 149 15.40 -16.62 15.13
CA LYS A 149 15.33 -15.57 16.15
C LYS A 149 16.74 -15.11 16.50
N PRO A 150 17.22 -14.02 15.87
CA PRO A 150 18.59 -13.57 16.10
C PRO A 150 18.80 -13.14 17.55
N GLN A 151 20.02 -13.34 18.07
CA GLN A 151 20.38 -12.94 19.43
C GLN A 151 21.26 -11.69 19.48
N SER A 152 21.69 -11.19 18.32
CA SER A 152 22.54 -10.01 18.17
C SER A 152 21.77 -8.81 17.64
N ASP A 153 22.39 -7.63 17.73
CA ASP A 153 21.79 -6.36 17.31
C ASP A 153 21.71 -6.25 15.78
N ILE A 154 22.62 -6.94 15.08
CA ILE A 154 22.71 -6.93 13.62
C ILE A 154 22.63 -8.36 13.07
N LEU A 155 21.71 -8.59 12.15
CA LEU A 155 21.56 -9.86 11.44
C LEU A 155 22.05 -9.67 10.01
N THR A 156 22.95 -10.53 9.53
CA THR A 156 23.45 -10.47 8.15
C THR A 156 23.23 -11.80 7.45
N PHE A 157 22.69 -11.74 6.24
CA PHE A 157 22.65 -12.87 5.33
C PHE A 157 23.73 -12.70 4.27
N LEU A 158 24.57 -13.73 4.10
CA LEU A 158 25.61 -13.80 3.09
C LEU A 158 25.33 -15.00 2.19
N SER A 159 25.06 -14.76 0.91
CA SER A 159 24.67 -15.80 -0.04
C SER A 159 25.29 -15.60 -1.41
N ALA A 160 25.66 -16.69 -2.06
CA ALA A 160 25.99 -16.71 -3.49
C ALA A 160 24.76 -16.61 -4.41
N PHE A 161 23.54 -16.62 -3.85
CA PHE A 161 22.27 -16.53 -4.57
C PHE A 161 21.42 -15.35 -4.09
N PRO A 162 20.43 -14.90 -4.89
CA PRO A 162 19.43 -13.96 -4.43
C PRO A 162 18.74 -14.43 -3.14
N ILE A 163 18.53 -13.49 -2.22
CA ILE A 163 18.08 -13.77 -0.85
C ILE A 163 16.59 -13.46 -0.75
N GLY A 164 15.77 -14.45 -0.36
CA GLY A 164 14.35 -14.26 -0.05
C GLY A 164 14.12 -14.14 1.45
N ILE A 165 13.42 -13.11 1.89
CA ILE A 165 13.18 -12.86 3.33
C ILE A 165 11.73 -12.47 3.55
N SER A 166 11.14 -13.11 4.56
CA SER A 166 9.79 -12.82 5.03
C SER A 166 9.79 -12.66 6.55
N VAL A 167 9.18 -11.59 7.05
CA VAL A 167 8.89 -11.41 8.47
C VAL A 167 7.39 -11.17 8.61
N ASP A 168 6.75 -11.93 9.48
CA ASP A 168 5.31 -11.81 9.71
C ASP A 168 4.97 -10.53 10.49
N HIS A 169 3.74 -10.05 10.31
CA HIS A 169 3.18 -8.97 11.13
C HIS A 169 3.22 -9.32 12.62
N SER A 170 3.43 -8.31 13.46
CA SER A 170 3.35 -8.42 14.91
C SER A 170 2.53 -7.26 15.49
N ALA A 171 1.66 -7.57 16.45
CA ALA A 171 0.90 -6.56 17.19
C ALA A 171 1.79 -5.66 18.05
N GLN A 172 3.04 -6.07 18.33
CA GLN A 172 4.00 -5.23 19.04
C GLN A 172 4.74 -4.31 18.07
N PRO A 173 4.97 -3.04 18.44
CA PRO A 173 5.78 -2.15 17.62
C PRO A 173 7.22 -2.64 17.61
N ASN A 174 7.80 -2.64 16.41
CA ASN A 174 9.22 -2.87 16.18
C ASN A 174 9.61 -2.03 14.96
N SER A 175 10.84 -1.53 14.94
CA SER A 175 11.38 -0.93 13.73
C SER A 175 12.43 -1.85 13.14
N VAL A 176 12.47 -1.96 11.81
CA VAL A 176 13.47 -2.71 11.07
C VAL A 176 14.02 -1.82 9.97
N THR A 177 15.34 -1.77 9.87
CA THR A 177 16.06 -1.14 8.74
C THR A 177 16.90 -2.19 8.05
N ALA A 178 16.81 -2.26 6.72
CA ALA A 178 17.54 -3.20 5.89
C ALA A 178 18.49 -2.49 4.91
N ARG A 179 19.69 -3.04 4.71
CA ARG A 179 20.72 -2.53 3.79
C ARG A 179 21.41 -3.67 3.04
N LEU A 180 21.74 -3.47 1.76
CA LEU A 180 22.44 -4.47 0.93
C LEU A 180 23.96 -4.45 1.14
N VAL A 181 24.38 -4.47 2.41
CA VAL A 181 25.77 -4.38 2.86
C VAL A 181 26.01 -5.36 4.00
N GLY A 182 27.26 -5.49 4.45
CA GLY A 182 27.61 -6.27 5.64
C GLY A 182 27.26 -5.57 6.95
N PHE A 183 27.38 -6.31 8.06
CA PHE A 183 27.03 -5.79 9.39
C PHE A 183 27.81 -4.53 9.79
N ASP A 184 28.99 -4.29 9.20
CA ASP A 184 29.82 -3.11 9.48
C ASP A 184 29.20 -1.79 9.03
N ASN A 185 28.36 -1.84 7.99
CA ASN A 185 27.67 -0.73 7.38
C ASN A 185 26.13 -0.78 7.56
N ALA A 186 25.64 -1.70 8.41
CA ALA A 186 24.20 -1.90 8.61
C ALA A 186 23.52 -0.78 9.41
N LEU A 187 24.26 -0.04 10.23
CA LEU A 187 23.71 1.03 11.09
C LEU A 187 23.42 2.33 10.31
N ASP A 188 22.54 3.17 10.85
CA ASP A 188 22.15 4.44 10.22
C ASP A 188 23.29 5.47 10.12
N ASN A 189 24.27 5.39 11.02
CA ASN A 189 25.45 6.27 11.05
C ASN A 189 26.68 5.67 10.33
N ASN A 190 26.47 4.81 9.34
CA ASN A 190 27.57 4.18 8.61
C ASN A 190 28.44 5.21 7.86
N THR A 191 29.76 4.99 7.87
CA THR A 191 30.74 5.95 7.33
C THR A 191 30.79 5.98 5.81
N ASP A 192 30.33 4.91 5.16
CA ASP A 192 30.36 4.74 3.71
C ASP A 192 29.11 5.33 2.99
N GLY A 193 28.18 5.93 3.74
CA GLY A 193 27.01 6.62 3.21
C GLY A 193 25.97 5.69 2.56
N CYS A 194 25.93 4.43 2.97
CA CYS A 194 25.09 3.37 2.42
C CYS A 194 23.60 3.61 2.72
N PRO A 195 22.73 3.74 1.69
CA PRO A 195 21.30 3.95 1.87
C PRO A 195 20.61 2.68 2.37
N TYR A 196 19.52 2.85 3.12
CA TYR A 196 18.61 1.73 3.43
C TYR A 196 17.84 1.32 2.17
N VAL A 197 17.56 0.05 1.99
CA VAL A 197 16.67 -0.42 0.92
C VAL A 197 15.23 -0.51 1.40
N TYR A 198 15.05 -0.81 2.68
CA TYR A 198 13.75 -0.88 3.32
C TYR A 198 13.84 -0.39 4.76
N LYS A 199 12.83 0.35 5.20
CA LYS A 199 12.65 0.76 6.59
C LYS A 199 11.17 0.67 6.90
N THR A 200 10.84 0.02 8.01
CA THR A 200 9.44 -0.08 8.45
C THR A 200 8.87 1.30 8.75
N PRO A 201 7.60 1.56 8.42
CA PRO A 201 6.93 2.80 8.80
C PRO A 201 6.82 2.90 10.33
N GLU A 202 6.74 4.13 10.83
CA GLU A 202 6.39 4.37 12.23
C GLU A 202 4.93 3.97 12.45
N SER A 203 4.70 2.91 13.21
CA SER A 203 3.37 2.30 13.38
C SER A 203 3.23 1.67 14.77
N PRO A 204 2.01 1.66 15.36
CA PRO A 204 1.74 0.99 16.63
C PRO A 204 1.90 -0.54 16.56
N SER A 205 1.83 -1.12 15.35
CA SER A 205 2.13 -2.53 15.08
C SER A 205 3.22 -2.66 14.03
N PHE A 206 3.97 -3.77 14.07
CA PHE A 206 4.96 -4.09 13.07
C PHE A 206 4.28 -4.75 11.84
N PRO A 207 4.33 -4.13 10.66
CA PRO A 207 3.54 -4.58 9.49
C PRO A 207 4.00 -5.92 8.91
N GLY A 208 5.21 -6.37 9.24
CA GLY A 208 5.86 -7.44 8.49
C GLY A 208 6.35 -6.96 7.13
N PHE A 209 7.05 -7.83 6.42
CA PHE A 209 7.49 -7.59 5.04
C PHE A 209 7.86 -8.91 4.37
N ASN A 210 7.81 -8.93 3.04
CA ASN A 210 8.34 -10.03 2.24
C ASN A 210 8.97 -9.46 0.97
N PHE A 211 10.27 -9.65 0.80
CA PHE A 211 10.97 -9.19 -0.39
C PHE A 211 12.14 -10.11 -0.76
N GLN A 212 12.54 -10.04 -2.02
CA GLN A 212 13.74 -10.72 -2.52
C GLN A 212 14.81 -9.66 -2.83
N ALA A 213 16.02 -9.88 -2.33
CA ALA A 213 17.17 -9.04 -2.57
C ALA A 213 18.07 -9.66 -3.65
N PRO A 214 18.27 -8.98 -4.80
CA PRO A 214 19.19 -9.42 -5.85
C PRO A 214 20.64 -9.02 -5.51
N ALA A 215 21.06 -9.29 -4.28
CA ALA A 215 22.37 -8.92 -3.74
C ALA A 215 22.93 -10.07 -2.90
N PRO A 216 24.26 -10.23 -2.83
CA PRO A 216 24.90 -11.34 -2.10
C PRO A 216 24.91 -11.15 -0.59
N ILE A 217 24.63 -9.94 -0.12
CA ILE A 217 24.71 -9.58 1.28
C ILE A 217 23.57 -8.64 1.63
N LEU A 218 22.95 -8.89 2.77
CA LEU A 218 21.83 -8.11 3.27
C LEU A 218 21.85 -8.13 4.79
N SER A 219 21.92 -6.95 5.39
CA SER A 219 21.90 -6.77 6.83
C SER A 219 20.62 -6.08 7.30
N PHE A 220 20.16 -6.51 8.48
CA PHE A 220 19.04 -5.94 9.20
C PHE A 220 19.49 -5.39 10.55
N VAL A 221 18.86 -4.29 10.95
CA VAL A 221 18.94 -3.72 12.29
C VAL A 221 17.50 -3.54 12.78
N ALA A 222 17.21 -3.97 13.99
CA ALA A 222 15.88 -3.84 14.59
C ALA A 222 15.94 -3.38 16.04
N ASP A 223 14.93 -2.64 16.51
CA ASP A 223 14.87 -2.20 17.92
C ASP A 223 14.83 -3.38 18.89
N LYS A 224 14.13 -4.46 18.50
CA LYS A 224 14.05 -5.71 19.24
C LYS A 224 14.28 -6.89 18.30
N MET A 225 15.55 -7.19 18.00
CA MET A 225 15.91 -8.23 17.02
C MET A 225 15.44 -9.64 17.44
N ASN A 226 15.48 -9.97 18.73
CA ASN A 226 15.03 -11.26 19.25
C ASN A 226 13.50 -11.45 19.29
N ALA A 227 12.74 -10.36 19.11
CA ALA A 227 11.28 -10.36 19.19
C ALA A 227 10.60 -10.66 17.84
N ILE A 228 11.37 -10.68 16.75
CA ILE A 228 10.88 -10.95 15.39
C ILE A 228 11.47 -12.26 14.86
N GLU A 229 10.67 -12.98 14.09
CA GLU A 229 11.07 -14.23 13.45
C GLU A 229 11.31 -13.98 11.95
N PHE A 230 12.54 -14.21 11.49
CA PHE A 230 12.86 -14.11 10.08
C PHE A 230 12.66 -15.48 9.42
N GLY A 231 11.73 -15.54 8.48
CA GLY A 231 11.67 -16.60 7.48
C GLY A 231 12.66 -16.29 6.36
N VAL A 232 13.43 -17.32 5.97
CA VAL A 232 14.50 -17.19 4.98
C VAL A 232 14.32 -18.25 3.90
N ASP A 233 14.49 -17.84 2.65
CA ASP A 233 14.44 -18.71 1.48
C ASP A 233 15.59 -18.40 0.52
N VAL A 234 16.03 -19.42 -0.23
CA VAL A 234 16.98 -19.24 -1.34
C VAL A 234 16.23 -19.21 -2.63
N VAL A 235 16.38 -18.11 -3.35
CA VAL A 235 15.61 -17.88 -4.57
C VAL A 235 16.49 -18.16 -5.78
N LEU A 236 16.15 -19.19 -6.55
CA LEU A 236 16.88 -19.54 -7.77
C LEU A 236 16.66 -18.53 -8.91
N TYR A 237 15.55 -17.80 -8.90
CA TYR A 237 15.20 -16.77 -9.90
C TYR A 237 14.46 -15.61 -9.25
N ILE A 238 14.86 -14.37 -9.52
CA ILE A 238 14.19 -13.19 -9.00
C ILE A 238 12.77 -13.12 -9.59
N GLU A 239 11.76 -13.11 -8.72
CA GLU A 239 10.38 -12.85 -9.11
C GLU A 239 10.25 -11.40 -9.60
N ARG A 240 9.76 -11.25 -10.83
CA ARG A 240 9.62 -9.94 -11.48
C ARG A 240 8.22 -9.35 -11.33
N VAL A 241 7.28 -10.13 -10.81
CA VAL A 241 5.93 -9.68 -10.49
C VAL A 241 5.84 -9.57 -8.98
N ARG A 242 5.45 -8.40 -8.49
CA ARG A 242 5.27 -8.09 -7.07
C ARG A 242 3.86 -7.57 -6.85
N ASP A 243 3.31 -7.88 -5.69
CA ASP A 243 2.00 -7.38 -5.28
C ASP A 243 2.10 -5.95 -4.74
N PHE A 244 1.05 -5.15 -4.95
CA PHE A 244 0.88 -3.86 -4.28
C PHE A 244 0.51 -4.00 -2.80
N ASP A 245 0.13 -5.18 -2.33
CA ASP A 245 -0.28 -5.39 -0.93
C ASP A 245 0.82 -5.18 0.12
N MET A 246 2.09 -5.03 -0.28
CA MET A 246 3.20 -4.84 0.66
C MET A 246 4.22 -3.84 0.14
N ASP A 247 4.62 -2.92 1.02
CA ASP A 247 5.76 -2.03 0.79
C ASP A 247 7.02 -2.83 0.47
N GLY A 248 7.86 -2.30 -0.40
CA GLY A 248 9.06 -3.00 -0.83
C GLY A 248 10.05 -2.12 -1.57
N PHE A 249 10.99 -2.78 -2.22
CA PHE A 249 11.99 -2.12 -3.05
C PHE A 249 12.38 -2.96 -4.26
N ILE A 250 12.93 -2.28 -5.27
CA ILE A 250 13.49 -2.84 -6.48
C ILE A 250 14.86 -2.18 -6.67
N THR A 251 15.89 -2.98 -6.99
CA THR A 251 17.19 -2.47 -7.39
C THR A 251 17.61 -3.10 -8.71
N SER A 252 18.54 -2.47 -9.42
CA SER A 252 19.35 -3.19 -10.40
C SER A 252 20.16 -4.29 -9.72
N SER A 253 20.50 -5.36 -10.44
CA SER A 253 21.29 -6.48 -9.90
C SER A 253 22.59 -6.00 -9.27
N GLY A 254 22.91 -6.51 -8.08
CA GLY A 254 24.20 -6.28 -7.45
C GLY A 254 24.43 -4.90 -6.81
N TRP A 255 23.49 -3.96 -6.98
CA TRP A 255 23.61 -2.62 -6.42
C TRP A 255 23.59 -2.61 -4.89
N ASN A 256 24.50 -1.85 -4.26
CA ASN A 256 24.51 -1.65 -2.80
C ASN A 256 24.44 -0.19 -2.36
N GLY A 257 24.59 0.77 -3.29
CA GLY A 257 24.34 2.19 -3.07
C GLY A 257 25.39 2.95 -2.27
N CYS A 258 26.49 2.34 -1.87
CA CYS A 258 27.51 2.97 -1.04
C CYS A 258 28.53 3.76 -1.86
N ALA A 259 28.98 4.89 -1.35
CA ALA A 259 30.01 5.70 -2.01
C ALA A 259 31.38 5.01 -1.96
N LYS A 260 32.16 5.14 -3.04
CA LYS A 260 33.55 4.70 -3.15
C LYS A 260 34.41 5.53 -2.19
N PRO A 261 35.19 4.93 -1.28
CA PRO A 261 35.98 5.64 -0.26
C PRO A 261 36.92 6.73 -0.80
N ASN A 262 37.32 6.67 -2.07
CA ASN A 262 38.39 7.52 -2.62
C ASN A 262 38.04 8.38 -3.85
N ASN A 263 36.86 8.26 -4.48
CA ASN A 263 36.56 8.99 -5.73
C ASN A 263 35.07 9.32 -6.01
N GLY A 264 34.14 9.08 -5.08
CA GLY A 264 32.77 9.61 -5.18
C GLY A 264 31.84 8.97 -6.24
N GLY A 265 32.04 7.71 -6.61
CA GLY A 265 31.05 6.90 -7.36
C GLY A 265 30.50 5.77 -6.49
N ILE A 266 29.48 5.02 -6.92
CA ILE A 266 28.92 3.90 -6.13
C ILE A 266 29.49 2.55 -6.60
N GLN A 267 29.49 1.56 -5.70
CA GLN A 267 29.97 0.20 -5.96
C GLN A 267 28.78 -0.74 -6.17
N SER A 268 28.88 -1.63 -7.16
CA SER A 268 27.92 -2.71 -7.33
C SER A 268 28.66 -4.03 -7.26
N PHE A 269 28.16 -4.93 -6.44
CA PHE A 269 28.61 -6.31 -6.40
C PHE A 269 28.23 -7.01 -7.71
N ARG A 270 29.05 -7.93 -8.23
CA ARG A 270 28.68 -8.69 -9.42
C ARG A 270 28.40 -10.15 -9.13
N THR A 271 27.26 -10.63 -9.58
CA THR A 271 26.86 -12.04 -9.53
C THR A 271 26.80 -12.63 -10.94
N SER A 272 26.83 -13.96 -11.07
CA SER A 272 26.59 -14.60 -12.38
C SER A 272 25.16 -14.43 -12.91
N VAL A 273 24.24 -13.97 -12.06
CA VAL A 273 22.83 -13.71 -12.36
C VAL A 273 22.54 -12.22 -12.62
N ASP A 274 23.57 -11.38 -12.71
CA ASP A 274 23.40 -9.96 -13.04
C ASP A 274 22.79 -9.79 -14.43
N MET A 275 21.72 -9.00 -14.50
CA MET A 275 21.08 -8.65 -15.77
C MET A 275 21.22 -7.15 -16.00
N PRO A 276 21.93 -6.73 -17.06
CA PRO A 276 22.05 -5.30 -17.40
C PRO A 276 20.71 -4.72 -17.89
N GLU A 277 19.74 -5.57 -18.20
CA GLU A 277 18.40 -5.19 -18.62
C GLU A 277 17.37 -6.13 -17.99
N ASP A 278 16.32 -5.55 -17.42
CA ASP A 278 15.19 -6.30 -16.88
C ASP A 278 13.92 -5.45 -16.77
N LYS A 279 12.81 -6.13 -16.51
CA LYS A 279 11.49 -5.55 -16.29
C LYS A 279 10.87 -6.11 -15.02
N TYR A 280 10.45 -5.21 -14.14
CA TYR A 280 9.61 -5.50 -12.99
C TYR A 280 8.17 -5.02 -13.23
N ILE A 281 7.24 -5.74 -12.63
CA ILE A 281 5.81 -5.44 -12.63
C ILE A 281 5.37 -5.38 -11.17
N LEU A 282 4.80 -4.26 -10.76
CA LEU A 282 3.97 -4.17 -9.57
C LEU A 282 2.52 -4.27 -10.04
N SER A 283 1.75 -5.23 -9.54
CA SER A 283 0.37 -5.43 -9.98
C SER A 283 -0.52 -5.98 -8.87
N SER A 284 -1.80 -5.64 -8.93
CA SER A 284 -2.85 -6.30 -8.15
C SER A 284 -4.02 -6.61 -9.07
N ASP A 285 -4.51 -7.84 -9.01
CA ASP A 285 -5.64 -8.29 -9.83
C ASP A 285 -6.98 -7.81 -9.27
N ASP A 286 -7.03 -7.60 -7.96
CA ASP A 286 -8.27 -7.40 -7.23
C ASP A 286 -8.48 -5.96 -6.74
N TYR A 287 -7.40 -5.16 -6.61
CA TYR A 287 -7.46 -3.82 -6.01
C TYR A 287 -6.66 -2.78 -6.77
N VAL A 288 -7.03 -1.52 -6.54
CA VAL A 288 -6.29 -0.33 -6.95
C VAL A 288 -5.66 0.30 -5.72
N PHE A 289 -4.50 0.94 -5.88
CA PHE A 289 -3.69 1.51 -4.81
C PHE A 289 -3.27 2.94 -5.14
N ASP A 290 -3.18 3.78 -4.12
CA ASP A 290 -2.30 4.94 -4.14
C ASP A 290 -0.88 4.49 -3.86
N VAL A 291 -0.01 4.66 -4.85
CA VAL A 291 1.37 4.19 -4.82
C VAL A 291 2.31 5.37 -4.86
N THR A 292 3.21 5.44 -3.87
CA THR A 292 4.33 6.37 -3.86
C THR A 292 5.61 5.62 -4.18
N LEU A 293 6.36 6.08 -5.19
CA LEU A 293 7.68 5.58 -5.53
C LEU A 293 8.73 6.62 -5.17
N THR A 294 9.80 6.20 -4.49
CA THR A 294 11.00 6.99 -4.28
C THR A 294 12.14 6.36 -5.06
N VAL A 295 12.61 7.03 -6.12
CA VAL A 295 13.69 6.55 -6.98
C VAL A 295 14.97 7.27 -6.64
N LEU A 296 16.02 6.50 -6.38
CA LEU A 296 17.41 6.93 -6.23
C LEU A 296 18.17 6.45 -7.48
N PRO A 297 18.24 7.27 -8.54
CA PRO A 297 18.99 6.92 -9.74
C PRO A 297 20.49 7.10 -9.49
N ASP A 298 21.27 6.16 -9.99
CA ASP A 298 22.73 6.16 -9.90
C ASP A 298 23.32 5.65 -11.21
N PHE A 299 23.04 6.41 -12.25
CA PHE A 299 23.50 6.13 -13.60
C PHE A 299 23.68 7.45 -14.36
N ASP A 300 24.55 7.43 -15.37
CA ASP A 300 24.89 8.60 -16.16
C ASP A 300 23.75 9.02 -17.10
N THR A 301 23.90 10.19 -17.73
CA THR A 301 22.89 10.76 -18.64
C THR A 301 22.59 9.92 -19.89
N SER A 302 23.38 8.89 -20.19
CA SER A 302 23.12 7.96 -21.30
C SER A 302 22.22 6.78 -20.91
N HIS A 303 22.00 6.58 -19.61
CA HIS A 303 21.12 5.57 -19.05
C HIS A 303 19.81 6.18 -18.54
N ARG A 304 18.77 5.35 -18.47
CA ARG A 304 17.43 5.76 -18.04
C ARG A 304 16.67 4.61 -17.40
N LEU A 305 15.80 4.97 -16.45
CA LEU A 305 14.78 4.09 -15.90
C LEU A 305 13.42 4.55 -16.42
N THR A 306 12.56 3.62 -16.81
CA THR A 306 11.27 3.93 -17.43
C THR A 306 10.15 3.34 -16.57
N ILE A 307 9.17 4.15 -16.18
CA ILE A 307 8.04 3.74 -15.35
C ILE A 307 6.74 4.02 -16.10
N SER A 308 5.90 3.00 -16.23
CA SER A 308 4.63 3.08 -16.97
C SER A 308 3.46 2.58 -16.13
N ASP A 309 2.35 3.30 -16.16
CA ASP A 309 1.07 2.90 -15.56
C ASP A 309 0.15 2.32 -16.64
N SER A 310 -0.70 1.34 -16.28
CA SER A 310 -1.81 0.83 -17.11
C SER A 310 -2.61 1.92 -17.84
N LYS A 311 -2.87 3.04 -17.18
CA LYS A 311 -3.66 4.16 -17.73
C LYS A 311 -2.88 4.97 -18.78
N LYS A 312 -1.55 4.84 -18.86
CA LYS A 312 -0.64 5.62 -19.71
C LYS A 312 0.52 4.80 -20.29
N LEU A 313 0.25 3.58 -20.80
CA LEU A 313 1.28 2.72 -21.41
C LEU A 313 2.04 3.40 -22.56
N ASP A 314 1.39 4.30 -23.31
CA ASP A 314 2.00 5.00 -24.45
C ASP A 314 2.82 6.24 -24.06
N HIS A 315 2.80 6.65 -22.79
CA HIS A 315 3.50 7.84 -22.29
C HIS A 315 4.26 7.54 -20.99
N PRO A 316 5.35 6.76 -21.06
CA PRO A 316 6.11 6.41 -19.89
C PRO A 316 6.79 7.62 -19.25
N ILE A 317 6.88 7.61 -17.92
CA ILE A 317 7.73 8.53 -17.15
C ILE A 317 9.17 8.05 -17.30
N VAL A 318 10.03 8.91 -17.86
CA VAL A 318 11.46 8.62 -18.01
C VAL A 318 12.22 9.32 -16.90
N ILE A 319 12.91 8.54 -16.08
CA ILE A 319 13.83 9.02 -15.05
C ILE A 319 15.23 9.11 -15.67
N PRO A 320 15.72 10.34 -15.93
CA PRO A 320 17.04 10.54 -16.51
C PRO A 320 18.14 10.33 -15.47
N GLY A 321 19.32 9.92 -15.91
CA GLY A 321 20.51 9.89 -15.04
C GLY A 321 20.93 11.28 -14.62
N THR A 322 21.36 11.43 -13.37
CA THR A 322 21.79 12.71 -12.79
C THR A 322 23.29 12.67 -12.49
N THR A 323 24.08 13.47 -13.21
CA THR A 323 25.45 13.81 -12.79
C THR A 323 25.41 15.09 -11.95
N PRO A 324 26.02 15.21 -10.75
CA PRO A 324 26.72 14.24 -9.90
C PRO A 324 25.99 13.95 -8.58
N GLU A 325 24.72 14.35 -8.44
CA GLU A 325 23.97 14.29 -7.18
C GLU A 325 22.82 13.28 -7.30
N MET A 326 22.80 12.28 -6.42
CA MET A 326 21.67 11.36 -6.20
C MET A 326 20.52 12.13 -5.56
N PHE A 327 19.74 12.86 -6.35
CA PHE A 327 18.50 13.43 -5.85
C PHE A 327 17.39 12.38 -5.90
N PRO A 328 16.75 12.07 -4.77
CA PRO A 328 15.55 11.23 -4.77
C PRO A 328 14.49 11.88 -5.66
N GLN A 329 13.90 11.07 -6.55
CA GLN A 329 12.73 11.46 -7.33
C GLN A 329 11.51 10.77 -6.76
N GLU A 330 10.54 11.56 -6.32
CA GLU A 330 9.26 11.06 -5.83
C GLU A 330 8.23 11.08 -6.95
N LEU A 331 7.52 9.97 -7.10
CA LEU A 331 6.41 9.81 -8.04
C LEU A 331 5.21 9.28 -7.28
N SER A 332 4.04 9.82 -7.57
CA SER A 332 2.78 9.36 -7.00
C SER A 332 1.83 8.92 -8.11
N PHE A 333 1.24 7.75 -7.92
CA PHE A 333 0.26 7.16 -8.84
C PHE A 333 -1.01 6.91 -8.05
N THR A 334 -2.12 7.49 -8.50
CA THR A 334 -3.42 7.33 -7.83
C THR A 334 -4.25 6.26 -8.53
N SER A 335 -4.92 5.42 -7.73
CA SER A 335 -5.77 4.34 -8.25
C SER A 335 -5.03 3.43 -9.26
N ALA A 336 -3.80 3.05 -8.94
CA ALA A 336 -2.96 2.18 -9.75
C ALA A 336 -3.17 0.71 -9.36
N ASN A 337 -3.44 -0.14 -10.34
CA ASN A 337 -3.44 -1.60 -10.19
C ASN A 337 -2.33 -2.27 -11.01
N TYR A 338 -1.52 -1.47 -11.73
CA TYR A 338 -0.40 -1.95 -12.51
C TYR A 338 0.64 -0.86 -12.72
N LEU A 339 1.89 -1.16 -12.38
CA LEU A 339 3.06 -0.36 -12.73
C LEU A 339 4.13 -1.27 -13.34
N GLN A 340 4.69 -0.85 -14.46
CA GLN A 340 5.83 -1.48 -15.12
C GLN A 340 7.07 -0.62 -14.92
N ILE A 341 8.14 -1.24 -14.44
CA ILE A 341 9.46 -0.63 -14.24
C ILE A 341 10.44 -1.33 -15.17
N ASP A 342 11.03 -0.59 -16.12
CA ASP A 342 11.92 -1.11 -17.16
C ASP A 342 13.26 -0.37 -17.12
N TYR A 343 14.36 -1.13 -17.09
CA TYR A 343 15.71 -0.59 -17.20
C TYR A 343 16.54 -1.37 -18.22
N GLN A 344 17.46 -0.66 -18.87
CA GLN A 344 18.32 -1.21 -19.90
C GLN A 344 19.75 -0.69 -19.75
N ASN A 345 20.72 -1.54 -20.11
CA ASN A 345 22.15 -1.25 -20.09
C ASN A 345 22.74 -0.85 -18.72
N MET A 346 22.11 -1.21 -17.61
CA MET A 346 22.59 -0.95 -16.25
C MET A 346 23.70 -1.92 -15.87
N ALA A 347 24.91 -1.72 -16.43
CA ALA A 347 26.08 -2.55 -16.17
C ALA A 347 27.22 -1.73 -15.52
N GLY A 348 28.02 -2.39 -14.68
CA GLY A 348 29.16 -1.75 -14.02
C GLY A 348 28.76 -0.82 -12.88
N ASP A 349 29.28 0.40 -12.87
CA ASP A 349 28.98 1.40 -11.84
C ASP A 349 27.62 2.10 -12.12
N GLN A 350 26.65 1.40 -12.71
CA GLN A 350 25.34 1.96 -13.11
C GLN A 350 24.23 1.16 -12.42
N GLY A 351 23.33 1.85 -11.73
CA GLY A 351 22.23 1.19 -11.04
C GLY A 351 21.21 2.13 -10.42
N PHE A 352 20.26 1.57 -9.69
CA PHE A 352 19.23 2.35 -9.00
C PHE A 352 18.68 1.61 -7.79
N LEU A 353 18.06 2.40 -6.90
CA LEU A 353 17.15 1.91 -5.88
C LEU A 353 15.80 2.58 -6.04
N LEU A 354 14.75 1.79 -6.17
CA LEU A 354 13.36 2.24 -6.16
C LEU A 354 12.70 1.65 -4.93
N ARG A 355 12.21 2.50 -4.03
CA ARG A 355 11.36 2.10 -2.91
C ARG A 355 9.92 2.40 -3.28
N TYR A 356 9.00 1.53 -2.89
CA TYR A 356 7.59 1.77 -3.12
C TYR A 356 6.80 1.52 -1.84
N SER A 357 5.84 2.40 -1.60
CA SER A 357 4.80 2.23 -0.59
C SER A 357 3.43 2.35 -1.24
N SER A 358 2.53 1.47 -0.83
CA SER A 358 1.22 1.32 -1.44
C SER A 358 0.16 1.30 -0.36
N LYS A 359 -0.87 2.13 -0.56
CA LYS A 359 -2.08 2.14 0.24
C LYS A 359 -3.22 1.80 -0.69
N PRO A 360 -4.06 0.81 -0.38
CA PRO A 360 -5.31 0.61 -1.10
C PRO A 360 -6.03 1.93 -1.34
N PHE A 361 -6.39 2.13 -2.59
CA PHE A 361 -7.13 3.30 -3.02
C PHE A 361 -8.57 3.13 -2.55
N SER A 362 -8.92 3.77 -1.44
CA SER A 362 -10.31 3.83 -0.97
C SER A 362 -10.91 5.18 -1.37
N VAL A 363 -12.06 5.17 -2.05
CA VAL A 363 -12.88 6.38 -2.17
C VAL A 363 -14.32 6.15 -1.72
N SER A 364 -14.53 5.14 -0.88
CA SER A 364 -15.73 5.04 -0.05
C SER A 364 -15.62 6.02 1.12
N TYR A 365 -16.32 7.15 1.03
CA TYR A 365 -16.49 8.05 2.17
C TYR A 365 -17.87 7.81 2.80
N CYS A 366 -17.88 7.33 4.04
CA CYS A 366 -19.08 7.25 4.87
C CYS A 366 -18.72 7.49 6.35
N ASN A 367 -18.58 8.75 6.75
CA ASN A 367 -18.44 9.13 8.16
C ASN A 367 -19.74 9.73 8.75
N CYS A 368 -20.87 9.67 8.02
CA CYS A 368 -22.14 10.24 8.48
C CYS A 368 -22.80 9.36 9.54
N GLY A 369 -22.47 9.59 10.82
CA GLY A 369 -23.24 9.07 11.94
C GLY A 369 -24.58 9.80 12.10
N LEU A 370 -25.66 9.28 11.51
CA LEU A 370 -27.02 9.79 11.76
C LEU A 370 -27.72 8.89 12.77
N ARG A 371 -28.08 9.44 13.94
CA ARG A 371 -28.91 8.75 14.93
C ARG A 371 -30.18 9.56 15.16
N ASP A 372 -31.34 8.95 14.93
CA ASP A 372 -32.66 9.58 15.07
C ASP A 372 -32.84 10.89 14.27
N GLY A 373 -32.15 11.04 13.13
CA GLY A 373 -32.24 12.23 12.28
C GLY A 373 -31.39 13.43 12.74
N LEU A 374 -30.60 13.23 13.79
CA LEU A 374 -29.62 14.18 14.30
C LEU A 374 -28.20 13.72 13.92
N LEU A 375 -27.33 14.69 13.61
CA LEU A 375 -25.90 14.47 13.38
C LEU A 375 -25.28 14.07 14.72
N ASP A 376 -24.92 12.80 14.89
CA ASP A 376 -24.24 12.28 16.09
C ASP A 376 -22.76 12.06 15.73
N ASN A 377 -21.85 12.75 16.44
CA ASN A 377 -20.40 12.64 16.28
C ASN A 377 -19.80 12.93 14.89
N TRP A 378 -20.45 13.72 14.03
CA TRP A 378 -19.94 14.03 12.69
C TRP A 378 -19.64 15.53 12.45
N ASP A 379 -18.61 15.79 11.64
CA ASP A 379 -18.16 17.13 11.23
C ASP A 379 -18.70 17.48 9.83
N SER A 380 -19.59 18.48 9.77
CA SER A 380 -20.20 18.93 8.51
C SER A 380 -19.23 19.53 7.50
N SER A 381 -18.02 19.90 7.94
CA SER A 381 -16.97 20.37 7.04
C SER A 381 -16.42 19.27 6.13
N GLU A 382 -16.66 17.99 6.47
CA GLU A 382 -16.23 16.85 5.68
C GLU A 382 -17.21 16.48 4.54
N ILE A 383 -18.36 17.19 4.38
CA ILE A 383 -19.18 17.04 3.17
C ILE A 383 -18.38 17.56 1.97
N TRP A 384 -18.22 16.70 0.96
CA TRP A 384 -17.45 17.00 -0.24
C TRP A 384 -18.25 16.68 -1.51
N VAL A 385 -19.27 17.50 -1.79
CA VAL A 385 -20.16 17.30 -2.95
C VAL A 385 -20.02 18.43 -3.97
N ASP A 386 -20.46 18.20 -5.20
CA ASP A 386 -20.79 19.26 -6.14
C ASP A 386 -22.29 19.50 -6.08
N LEU A 387 -22.68 20.57 -5.38
CA LEU A 387 -24.08 20.90 -5.10
C LEU A 387 -24.54 22.03 -6.03
N VAL A 388 -25.57 21.78 -6.83
CA VAL A 388 -26.29 22.83 -7.55
C VAL A 388 -27.67 22.97 -6.93
N VAL A 389 -27.93 24.13 -6.34
CA VAL A 389 -29.24 24.44 -5.77
C VAL A 389 -30.07 25.19 -6.80
N ILE A 390 -31.23 24.64 -7.14
CA ILE A 390 -32.23 25.31 -7.96
C ILE A 390 -33.26 25.91 -7.02
N VAL A 391 -33.29 27.23 -6.93
CA VAL A 391 -34.27 28.00 -6.15
C VAL A 391 -35.43 28.37 -7.06
N ASP A 392 -36.61 27.82 -6.78
CA ASP A 392 -37.84 28.27 -7.39
C ASP A 392 -38.12 29.72 -6.96
N THR A 393 -38.27 30.62 -7.93
CA THR A 393 -38.60 32.03 -7.71
C THR A 393 -40.00 32.38 -8.20
N SER A 394 -40.81 31.40 -8.61
CA SER A 394 -42.16 31.63 -9.10
C SER A 394 -43.10 32.23 -8.04
N ALA A 395 -44.28 32.66 -8.49
CA ALA A 395 -45.31 33.20 -7.60
C ALA A 395 -45.73 32.21 -6.48
N ALA A 396 -45.66 30.89 -6.73
CA ALA A 396 -46.02 29.85 -5.77
C ALA A 396 -45.15 29.83 -4.49
N MET A 397 -43.89 30.27 -4.60
CA MET A 397 -42.97 30.31 -3.46
C MET A 397 -43.31 31.41 -2.45
N ASN A 398 -44.07 32.44 -2.82
CA ASN A 398 -44.32 33.62 -1.97
C ASN A 398 -43.02 34.25 -1.40
N ALA A 399 -43.15 35.35 -0.66
CA ALA A 399 -41.97 36.01 -0.07
C ALA A 399 -41.37 35.20 1.09
N GLY A 400 -42.20 34.52 1.88
CA GLY A 400 -41.78 33.77 3.06
C GLY A 400 -40.95 32.54 2.71
N ARG A 401 -41.44 31.66 1.82
CA ARG A 401 -40.69 30.44 1.46
C ARG A 401 -39.43 30.77 0.67
N LEU A 402 -39.43 31.87 -0.09
CA LEU A 402 -38.22 32.31 -0.78
C LEU A 402 -37.11 32.73 0.19
N GLU A 403 -37.45 33.43 1.28
CA GLU A 403 -36.48 33.77 2.32
C GLU A 403 -36.03 32.53 3.10
N GLU A 404 -36.91 31.55 3.31
CA GLU A 404 -36.55 30.25 3.89
C GLU A 404 -35.56 29.48 3.00
N ALA A 405 -35.81 29.43 1.69
CA ALA A 405 -34.91 28.81 0.72
C ALA A 405 -33.51 29.47 0.72
N LYS A 406 -33.43 30.79 0.83
CA LYS A 406 -32.16 31.52 0.99
C LYS A 406 -31.46 31.17 2.31
N SER A 407 -32.21 31.04 3.40
CA SER A 407 -31.67 30.66 4.71
C SER A 407 -31.04 29.26 4.69
N ILE A 408 -31.68 28.30 4.01
CA ILE A 408 -31.13 26.95 3.80
C ILE A 408 -29.79 27.01 3.04
N LEU A 409 -29.74 27.79 1.97
CA LEU A 409 -28.52 28.01 1.18
C LEU A 409 -27.38 28.61 2.01
N THR A 410 -27.66 29.66 2.79
CA THR A 410 -26.66 30.28 3.68
C THR A 410 -26.15 29.28 4.72
N SER A 411 -27.04 28.41 5.23
CA SER A 411 -26.66 27.37 6.19
C SER A 411 -25.72 26.34 5.58
N PHE A 412 -25.92 25.95 4.32
CA PHE A 412 -25.03 25.00 3.62
C PHE A 412 -23.61 25.53 3.51
N VAL A 413 -23.41 26.74 2.99
CA VAL A 413 -22.06 27.29 2.82
C VAL A 413 -21.40 27.72 4.13
N ALA A 414 -22.18 27.92 5.20
CA ALA A 414 -21.66 28.24 6.53
C ALA A 414 -21.16 27.00 7.29
N LEU A 415 -21.74 25.83 7.03
CA LEU A 415 -21.45 24.59 7.77
C LEU A 415 -20.55 23.62 6.98
N MET A 416 -20.60 23.64 5.64
CA MET A 416 -19.70 22.88 4.79
C MET A 416 -18.45 23.69 4.45
N SER A 417 -17.32 23.00 4.24
CA SER A 417 -16.11 23.63 3.70
C SER A 417 -16.32 23.98 2.22
N THR A 418 -16.02 25.21 1.83
CA THR A 418 -15.97 25.66 0.41
C THR A 418 -14.56 26.10 0.01
N ASP A 419 -13.59 25.94 0.92
CA ASP A 419 -12.18 26.26 0.68
C ASP A 419 -11.53 25.15 -0.14
N THR A 420 -11.15 25.46 -1.37
CA THR A 420 -10.52 24.51 -2.30
C THR A 420 -9.13 24.03 -1.86
N SER A 421 -8.56 24.59 -0.79
CA SER A 421 -7.32 24.11 -0.17
C SER A 421 -7.52 23.12 0.98
N ALA A 422 -8.76 22.95 1.46
CA ALA A 422 -9.09 21.94 2.45
C ALA A 422 -9.06 20.53 1.85
N GLU A 423 -8.82 19.53 2.69
CA GLU A 423 -8.85 18.11 2.31
C GLU A 423 -10.23 17.69 1.77
N PHE A 424 -11.28 18.05 2.53
CA PHE A 424 -12.68 17.92 2.12
C PHE A 424 -13.25 19.32 1.84
N TYR A 425 -13.80 19.51 0.65
CA TYR A 425 -14.49 20.74 0.27
C TYR A 425 -15.64 20.45 -0.67
N SER A 426 -16.70 21.23 -0.58
CA SER A 426 -17.84 21.23 -1.47
C SER A 426 -17.80 22.41 -2.43
N ARG A 427 -18.34 22.23 -3.63
CA ARG A 427 -18.54 23.31 -4.60
C ARG A 427 -20.01 23.59 -4.73
N VAL A 428 -20.42 24.84 -4.52
CA VAL A 428 -21.84 25.21 -4.49
C VAL A 428 -22.17 26.15 -5.64
N GLY A 429 -23.10 25.72 -6.48
CA GLY A 429 -23.72 26.51 -7.54
C GLY A 429 -25.17 26.83 -7.20
N VAL A 430 -25.67 27.97 -7.69
CA VAL A 430 -27.04 28.42 -7.40
C VAL A 430 -27.69 28.92 -8.67
N ILE A 431 -28.89 28.43 -8.94
CA ILE A 431 -29.73 28.81 -10.07
C ILE A 431 -31.05 29.34 -9.51
N ALA A 432 -31.40 30.58 -9.84
CA ALA A 432 -32.72 31.13 -9.56
C ALA A 432 -33.62 30.90 -10.78
N ALA A 433 -34.76 30.21 -10.63
CA ALA A 433 -35.57 29.76 -11.76
C ALA A 433 -37.07 30.08 -11.59
N SER A 434 -37.67 30.64 -12.64
CA SER A 434 -39.11 30.74 -12.88
C SER A 434 -39.37 30.38 -14.35
N GLU A 435 -40.10 31.19 -15.13
CA GLU A 435 -40.23 30.95 -16.58
C GLU A 435 -38.89 31.06 -17.33
N THR A 436 -37.94 31.80 -16.76
CA THR A 436 -36.52 31.84 -17.17
C THR A 436 -35.64 31.47 -15.97
N PHE A 437 -34.35 31.24 -16.20
CA PHE A 437 -33.38 31.01 -15.13
C PHE A 437 -32.22 32.01 -15.18
N GLU A 438 -31.61 32.23 -14.03
CA GLU A 438 -30.37 32.98 -13.84
C GLU A 438 -29.40 32.14 -13.02
N VAL A 439 -28.14 32.06 -13.47
CA VAL A 439 -27.06 31.44 -12.70
C VAL A 439 -26.46 32.49 -11.79
N ILE A 440 -26.67 32.33 -10.48
CA ILE A 440 -26.16 33.25 -9.45
C ILE A 440 -24.72 32.88 -9.11
N TYR A 441 -24.47 31.57 -8.92
CA TYR A 441 -23.13 31.02 -8.69
C TYR A 441 -22.91 29.79 -9.56
N ASN A 442 -21.68 29.63 -10.05
CA ASN A 442 -21.25 28.54 -10.91
C ASN A 442 -20.19 27.69 -10.19
N LEU A 443 -20.66 26.86 -9.25
CA LEU A 443 -19.84 25.98 -8.41
C LEU A 443 -18.70 26.73 -7.67
N ASN A 444 -19.00 27.94 -7.20
CA ASN A 444 -18.03 28.85 -6.60
C ASN A 444 -18.58 29.73 -5.47
N MET A 445 -19.74 29.39 -4.92
CA MET A 445 -20.30 30.11 -3.76
C MET A 445 -19.55 29.76 -2.47
N SER A 446 -19.37 30.75 -1.60
CA SER A 446 -18.75 30.65 -0.27
C SER A 446 -19.60 31.33 0.80
N SER A 447 -19.25 31.14 2.07
CA SER A 447 -19.92 31.79 3.22
C SER A 447 -19.76 33.30 3.28
N THR A 448 -18.82 33.87 2.51
CA THR A 448 -18.56 35.31 2.46
C THR A 448 -19.36 36.05 1.39
N ASP A 449 -20.08 35.33 0.52
CA ASP A 449 -20.79 35.93 -0.60
C ASP A 449 -22.21 36.39 -0.23
N ASP A 450 -22.65 37.52 -0.80
CA ASP A 450 -23.93 38.19 -0.53
C ASP A 450 -24.93 38.14 -1.72
N GLY A 451 -24.55 37.49 -2.82
CA GLY A 451 -25.33 37.45 -4.07
C GLY A 451 -26.73 36.81 -3.98
N LEU A 452 -27.08 36.15 -2.87
CA LEU A 452 -28.45 35.64 -2.65
C LEU A 452 -29.48 36.77 -2.50
N ASP A 453 -29.06 37.97 -2.08
CA ASP A 453 -29.93 39.15 -1.96
C ASP A 453 -30.47 39.62 -3.33
N SER A 454 -29.80 39.25 -4.41
CA SER A 454 -30.25 39.54 -5.77
C SER A 454 -31.47 38.72 -6.20
N ILE A 455 -31.72 37.58 -5.56
CA ILE A 455 -32.81 36.66 -5.89
C ILE A 455 -34.14 37.26 -5.43
N LYS A 456 -35.02 37.52 -6.40
CA LYS A 456 -36.34 38.14 -6.18
C LYS A 456 -37.45 37.24 -6.66
N GLN A 457 -38.59 37.32 -5.98
CA GLN A 457 -39.79 36.61 -6.39
C GLN A 457 -40.31 37.15 -7.73
N SER A 458 -40.61 36.23 -8.64
CA SER A 458 -41.30 36.48 -9.90
C SER A 458 -42.80 36.62 -9.67
N THR A 459 -43.45 37.45 -10.50
CA THR A 459 -44.92 37.55 -10.54
C THR A 459 -45.56 36.41 -11.33
N ILE A 460 -44.76 35.57 -11.98
CA ILE A 460 -45.22 34.48 -12.85
C ILE A 460 -45.32 33.19 -12.03
N ASP A 461 -46.50 32.55 -12.07
CA ASP A 461 -46.77 31.26 -11.42
C ASP A 461 -46.40 30.07 -12.31
N LYS A 462 -45.13 30.04 -12.75
CA LYS A 462 -44.60 29.02 -13.66
C LYS A 462 -43.09 28.91 -13.52
N ILE A 463 -42.58 27.68 -13.60
CA ILE A 463 -41.16 27.36 -13.65
C ILE A 463 -40.83 26.46 -14.85
N ASP A 464 -39.73 26.73 -15.54
CA ASP A 464 -39.16 25.85 -16.57
C ASP A 464 -38.10 24.93 -15.96
N ILE A 465 -38.57 23.81 -15.41
CA ILE A 465 -37.73 22.81 -14.72
C ILE A 465 -36.69 22.23 -15.69
N GLY A 466 -37.08 21.94 -16.93
CA GLY A 466 -36.19 21.35 -17.93
C GLY A 466 -35.00 22.25 -18.27
N ALA A 467 -35.25 23.56 -18.43
CA ALA A 467 -34.20 24.54 -18.66
C ALA A 467 -33.28 24.72 -17.44
N ALA A 468 -33.84 24.77 -16.22
CA ALA A 468 -33.08 24.90 -14.99
C ALA A 468 -32.15 23.68 -14.75
N PHE A 469 -32.66 22.46 -14.95
CA PHE A 469 -31.85 21.25 -14.86
C PHE A 469 -30.81 21.17 -15.96
N GLN A 470 -31.12 21.60 -17.18
CA GLN A 470 -30.11 21.66 -18.25
C GLN A 470 -28.98 22.64 -17.90
N ALA A 471 -29.30 23.76 -17.26
CA ALA A 471 -28.29 24.70 -16.77
C ALA A 471 -27.42 24.07 -15.66
N ALA A 472 -28.03 23.30 -14.74
CA ALA A 472 -27.30 22.56 -13.72
C ALA A 472 -26.33 21.52 -14.32
N ILE A 473 -26.78 20.72 -15.30
CA ILE A 473 -25.93 19.74 -15.99
C ILE A 473 -24.72 20.41 -16.64
N ARG A 474 -24.93 21.52 -17.36
CA ARG A 474 -23.82 22.29 -17.97
C ARG A 474 -22.86 22.83 -16.92
N MET A 475 -23.37 23.21 -15.76
CA MET A 475 -22.56 23.68 -14.63
C MET A 475 -21.58 22.59 -14.17
N PHE A 476 -22.06 21.35 -14.02
CA PHE A 476 -21.22 20.20 -13.70
C PHE A 476 -20.21 19.87 -14.83
N GLU A 477 -20.66 19.87 -16.09
CA GLU A 477 -19.80 19.63 -17.25
C GLU A 477 -18.64 20.64 -17.34
N ASP A 478 -18.92 21.93 -17.12
CA ASP A 478 -17.89 22.96 -17.14
C ASP A 478 -17.02 22.94 -15.87
N GLY A 479 -17.62 22.62 -14.72
CA GLY A 479 -16.93 22.42 -13.45
C GLY A 479 -15.93 21.26 -13.48
N SER A 480 -16.18 20.22 -14.28
CA SER A 480 -15.26 19.08 -14.46
C SER A 480 -13.92 19.45 -15.12
N LYS A 481 -13.89 20.59 -15.82
CA LYS A 481 -12.71 21.09 -16.54
C LYS A 481 -11.84 22.00 -15.68
N LYS A 482 -12.22 22.24 -14.41
CA LYS A 482 -11.54 23.17 -13.49
C LYS A 482 -10.51 22.44 -12.61
N PRO A 483 -9.44 23.11 -12.16
CA PRO A 483 -8.49 22.51 -11.20
C PRO A 483 -9.13 22.07 -9.87
N SER A 484 -10.25 22.68 -9.50
CA SER A 484 -11.04 22.31 -8.31
C SER A 484 -11.97 21.11 -8.53
N TYR A 485 -11.86 20.40 -9.65
CA TYR A 485 -12.65 19.21 -9.92
C TYR A 485 -12.13 18.02 -9.10
N ARG A 486 -13.07 17.21 -8.62
CA ARG A 486 -12.84 16.01 -7.83
C ARG A 486 -13.62 14.87 -8.50
N GLU A 487 -12.91 13.84 -8.94
CA GLU A 487 -13.47 12.76 -9.77
C GLU A 487 -14.63 12.02 -9.07
N ASN A 488 -14.58 11.90 -7.74
CA ASN A 488 -15.53 11.13 -6.95
C ASN A 488 -16.53 11.97 -6.15
N ALA A 489 -16.53 13.30 -6.31
CA ALA A 489 -17.51 14.16 -5.67
C ALA A 489 -18.89 13.95 -6.31
N LYS A 490 -19.90 13.66 -5.48
CA LYS A 490 -21.27 13.45 -5.99
C LYS A 490 -21.85 14.74 -6.54
N GLN A 491 -22.44 14.62 -7.73
CA GLN A 491 -23.20 15.71 -8.34
C GLN A 491 -24.64 15.65 -7.83
N ILE A 492 -25.04 16.71 -7.13
CA ILE A 492 -26.33 16.81 -6.46
C ILE A 492 -27.07 18.02 -7.00
N VAL A 493 -28.30 17.83 -7.47
CA VAL A 493 -29.24 18.93 -7.71
C VAL A 493 -30.22 18.99 -6.55
N TYR A 494 -30.18 20.08 -5.78
CA TYR A 494 -31.11 20.32 -4.69
C TYR A 494 -32.15 21.34 -5.14
N TYR A 495 -33.37 20.87 -5.33
CA TYR A 495 -34.48 21.65 -5.85
C TYR A 495 -35.41 22.11 -4.71
N LEU A 496 -35.39 23.42 -4.47
CA LEU A 496 -36.19 24.12 -3.45
C LEU A 496 -37.44 24.69 -4.12
N THR A 497 -38.64 24.17 -3.84
CA THR A 497 -39.86 24.54 -4.57
C THR A 497 -41.15 24.41 -3.77
N HIS A 498 -42.22 25.05 -4.25
CA HIS A 498 -43.60 24.70 -3.91
C HIS A 498 -44.51 24.81 -5.15
N SER A 499 -43.94 24.48 -6.32
CA SER A 499 -44.65 24.55 -7.59
C SER A 499 -45.11 23.17 -8.05
N PRO A 500 -46.31 23.05 -8.65
CA PRO A 500 -46.72 21.80 -9.25
C PRO A 500 -45.80 21.44 -10.43
N LEU A 501 -45.45 20.15 -10.54
CA LEU A 501 -44.64 19.65 -11.66
C LEU A 501 -45.37 19.87 -13.00
N LYS A 502 -44.90 20.84 -13.80
CA LYS A 502 -45.44 21.18 -15.12
C LYS A 502 -44.30 21.36 -16.11
N GLY A 503 -44.51 20.93 -17.36
CA GLY A 503 -43.52 21.09 -18.43
C GLY A 503 -42.63 19.87 -18.64
N ASN A 504 -41.51 20.09 -19.33
CA ASN A 504 -40.55 19.03 -19.69
C ASN A 504 -39.58 18.77 -18.52
N ILE A 505 -39.45 17.52 -18.10
CA ILE A 505 -38.55 17.08 -17.02
C ILE A 505 -37.42 16.17 -17.51
N ASN A 506 -37.27 15.97 -18.82
CA ASN A 506 -36.32 15.02 -19.38
C ASN A 506 -34.90 15.28 -18.90
N SER A 507 -34.47 16.54 -18.81
CA SER A 507 -33.14 16.89 -18.28
C SER A 507 -32.92 16.36 -16.85
N ALA A 508 -33.94 16.40 -16.00
CA ALA A 508 -33.85 15.86 -14.64
C ALA A 508 -33.79 14.33 -14.64
N VAL A 509 -34.53 13.67 -15.53
CA VAL A 509 -34.49 12.22 -15.72
C VAL A 509 -33.13 11.77 -16.26
N ASP A 510 -32.59 12.49 -17.24
CA ASP A 510 -31.28 12.23 -17.84
C ASP A 510 -30.18 12.38 -16.78
N PHE A 511 -30.23 13.44 -15.97
CA PHE A 511 -29.29 13.65 -14.87
C PHE A 511 -29.29 12.49 -13.87
N LYS A 512 -30.47 12.00 -13.46
CA LYS A 512 -30.58 10.81 -12.60
C LYS A 512 -30.02 9.55 -13.27
N THR A 513 -30.29 9.37 -14.56
CA THR A 513 -29.82 8.22 -15.35
C THR A 513 -28.29 8.18 -15.45
N LEU A 514 -27.64 9.35 -15.40
CA LEU A 514 -26.18 9.49 -15.38
C LEU A 514 -25.57 9.36 -13.98
N GLY A 515 -26.36 8.97 -12.96
CA GLY A 515 -25.90 8.78 -11.59
C GLY A 515 -25.96 10.03 -10.70
N GLY A 516 -26.55 11.12 -11.19
CA GLY A 516 -26.79 12.32 -10.41
C GLY A 516 -27.91 12.14 -9.37
N ILE A 517 -27.80 12.84 -8.24
CA ILE A 517 -28.79 12.78 -7.16
C ILE A 517 -29.68 14.03 -7.21
N VAL A 518 -31.00 13.84 -7.27
CA VAL A 518 -31.97 14.92 -7.23
C VAL A 518 -32.65 14.93 -5.87
N ILE A 519 -32.40 15.97 -5.09
CA ILE A 519 -33.05 16.24 -3.81
C ILE A 519 -34.16 17.25 -4.04
N VAL A 520 -35.36 16.98 -3.52
CA VAL A 520 -36.50 17.89 -3.63
C VAL A 520 -37.04 18.21 -2.25
N ASN A 521 -37.00 19.50 -1.89
CA ASN A 521 -37.73 20.02 -0.74
C ASN A 521 -38.98 20.79 -1.21
N ASP A 522 -40.15 20.29 -0.84
CA ASP A 522 -41.46 20.90 -1.13
C ASP A 522 -41.95 21.72 0.08
N PHE A 523 -42.03 23.05 -0.07
CA PHE A 523 -42.38 23.97 1.03
C PHE A 523 -43.88 23.96 1.38
N VAL A 524 -44.30 22.96 2.16
CA VAL A 524 -45.69 22.76 2.57
C VAL A 524 -45.97 23.46 3.90
N LEU A 525 -46.93 24.39 3.92
CA LEU A 525 -47.40 25.03 5.15
C LEU A 525 -48.33 24.10 5.94
N GLU A 526 -48.47 24.34 7.26
CA GLU A 526 -49.36 23.56 8.12
C GLU A 526 -50.82 23.53 7.57
N GLY A 527 -51.34 22.32 7.34
CA GLY A 527 -52.65 22.10 6.70
C GLY A 527 -52.66 22.15 5.16
N GLY A 528 -51.50 22.36 4.52
CA GLY A 528 -51.29 22.27 3.08
C GLY A 528 -51.17 20.82 2.57
N ILE A 529 -51.25 20.66 1.24
CA ILE A 529 -51.12 19.35 0.57
C ILE A 529 -49.86 19.39 -0.29
N ALA A 530 -48.96 18.42 -0.10
CA ALA A 530 -47.76 18.26 -0.91
C ALA A 530 -48.10 17.85 -2.36
N TYR A 531 -47.28 18.26 -3.32
CA TYR A 531 -47.51 17.88 -4.72
C TYR A 531 -46.89 16.51 -5.02
N GLU A 532 -47.73 15.47 -5.10
CA GLU A 532 -47.31 14.08 -5.43
C GLU A 532 -46.41 13.98 -6.67
N GLY A 533 -46.60 14.84 -7.68
CA GLY A 533 -45.76 14.85 -8.87
C GLY A 533 -44.28 15.16 -8.60
N LEU A 534 -43.97 15.96 -7.58
CA LEU A 534 -42.59 16.30 -7.20
C LEU A 534 -41.81 15.10 -6.65
N LYS A 535 -42.49 14.11 -6.06
CA LYS A 535 -41.87 12.85 -5.61
C LYS A 535 -41.22 12.10 -6.76
N ASN A 536 -41.84 12.09 -7.94
CA ASN A 536 -41.31 11.41 -9.12
C ASN A 536 -40.08 12.12 -9.72
N LEU A 537 -39.92 13.41 -9.43
CA LEU A 537 -38.76 14.19 -9.88
C LEU A 537 -37.53 13.86 -9.05
N ALA A 538 -37.69 13.76 -7.72
CA ALA A 538 -36.61 13.39 -6.82
C ALA A 538 -35.95 12.06 -7.23
N SER A 539 -34.67 11.90 -6.92
CA SER A 539 -34.07 10.57 -6.84
C SER A 539 -34.76 9.80 -5.73
N ASP A 540 -34.72 8.47 -5.84
CA ASP A 540 -35.36 7.59 -4.89
C ASP A 540 -35.07 8.04 -3.46
N ASN A 541 -36.13 8.55 -2.82
CA ASN A 541 -36.21 8.85 -1.40
C ASN A 541 -35.48 10.09 -0.91
N PHE A 542 -35.06 10.93 -1.86
CA PHE A 542 -34.60 12.28 -1.65
C PHE A 542 -35.72 13.33 -1.79
N TYR A 543 -36.97 12.97 -1.47
CA TYR A 543 -38.10 13.88 -1.38
C TYR A 543 -38.50 14.11 0.08
N PHE A 544 -38.67 15.37 0.48
CA PHE A 544 -39.22 15.72 1.79
C PHE A 544 -39.95 17.08 1.74
N THR A 545 -40.55 17.44 2.88
CA THR A 545 -41.33 18.65 3.09
C THR A 545 -40.90 19.28 4.40
N ASP A 546 -41.06 20.60 4.59
CA ASP A 546 -40.70 21.26 5.86
C ASP A 546 -41.47 20.73 7.10
N LEU A 547 -42.56 19.99 6.88
CA LEU A 547 -43.32 19.30 7.94
C LEU A 547 -42.68 17.98 8.40
N SER A 548 -41.58 17.52 7.78
CA SER A 548 -40.93 16.29 8.20
C SER A 548 -40.10 16.51 9.47
N GLU A 549 -40.68 16.17 10.63
CA GLU A 549 -40.09 16.39 11.97
C GLU A 549 -38.72 15.72 12.22
N LYS A 550 -38.18 14.95 11.27
CA LYS A 550 -37.05 14.04 11.49
C LYS A 550 -35.75 14.37 10.74
N LEU A 551 -35.69 15.36 9.86
CA LEU A 551 -34.49 15.58 9.04
C LEU A 551 -34.06 17.04 8.98
N SER A 552 -32.82 17.30 9.38
CA SER A 552 -32.16 18.57 9.07
C SER A 552 -31.79 18.62 7.58
N ASN A 553 -31.91 19.79 6.95
CA ASN A 553 -31.56 20.00 5.54
C ASN A 553 -30.10 19.64 5.20
N LEU A 554 -29.23 19.60 6.21
CA LEU A 554 -27.82 19.21 6.06
C LEU A 554 -27.64 17.69 6.14
N ALA A 555 -28.44 16.99 6.94
CA ALA A 555 -28.40 15.53 7.05
C ALA A 555 -28.64 14.84 5.70
N VAL A 556 -29.53 15.39 4.85
CA VAL A 556 -29.78 14.81 3.53
C VAL A 556 -28.60 14.94 2.55
N LEU A 557 -27.76 15.98 2.71
CA LEU A 557 -26.51 16.10 1.96
C LEU A 557 -25.45 15.11 2.48
N CYS A 558 -25.43 14.88 3.79
CA CYS A 558 -24.63 13.82 4.41
C CYS A 558 -24.98 12.46 3.79
N GLU A 559 -26.27 12.10 3.79
CA GLU A 559 -26.75 10.84 3.22
C GLU A 559 -26.45 10.72 1.73
N ALA A 560 -26.55 11.82 0.97
CA ALA A 560 -26.22 11.86 -0.45
C ALA A 560 -24.71 11.78 -0.74
N ASN A 561 -23.87 11.93 0.28
CA ASN A 561 -22.43 11.85 0.22
C ASN A 561 -21.91 10.46 0.65
N CYS A 562 -22.76 9.59 1.22
CA CYS A 562 -22.39 8.28 1.74
C CYS A 562 -22.60 7.15 0.73
N PHE A 563 -21.54 6.72 0.05
CA PHE A 563 -21.63 5.65 -0.93
C PHE A 563 -20.52 4.61 -0.77
N CYS A 564 -20.80 3.41 -1.27
CA CYS A 564 -19.79 2.37 -1.42
C CYS A 564 -19.12 2.46 -2.78
N ASP A 565 -17.83 2.09 -2.81
CA ASP A 565 -17.14 1.78 -4.05
C ASP A 565 -17.86 0.65 -4.79
N ALA A 566 -17.71 0.59 -6.12
CA ALA A 566 -18.46 -0.34 -6.97
C ALA A 566 -18.23 -1.83 -6.62
N SER A 567 -17.13 -2.15 -5.93
CA SER A 567 -16.78 -3.49 -5.44
C SER A 567 -17.37 -3.83 -4.07
N ASN A 568 -17.99 -2.85 -3.39
CA ASN A 568 -18.45 -2.98 -2.02
C ASN A 568 -19.98 -2.97 -1.98
N HIS A 569 -20.55 -3.75 -1.06
CA HIS A 569 -21.98 -3.92 -0.87
C HIS A 569 -22.47 -2.98 0.25
N PRO A 570 -23.39 -2.03 -0.01
CA PRO A 570 -23.92 -1.15 1.02
C PRO A 570 -24.88 -1.88 1.96
N TYR A 571 -24.74 -1.68 3.26
CA TYR A 571 -25.71 -2.11 4.28
C TYR A 571 -26.53 -0.91 4.77
N ASN A 572 -27.84 -1.09 5.00
CA ASN A 572 -28.76 0.00 5.34
C ASN A 572 -29.71 -0.36 6.49
N ASP A 573 -30.23 0.66 7.21
CA ASP A 573 -31.07 0.53 8.43
C ASP A 573 -32.46 -0.10 8.22
N ASP A 574 -32.97 -0.21 7.00
CA ASP A 574 -34.38 -0.57 6.82
C ASP A 574 -34.71 -0.96 5.35
N GLU A 575 -35.38 -2.10 5.13
CA GLU A 575 -36.01 -2.44 3.82
C GLU A 575 -37.07 -1.40 3.38
N LYS A 576 -37.47 -0.50 4.30
CA LYS A 576 -38.47 0.57 4.09
C LYS A 576 -37.95 1.98 4.29
N SER A 577 -36.70 2.17 4.70
CA SER A 577 -36.03 3.47 4.67
C SER A 577 -35.52 3.63 3.26
N PRO A 578 -36.13 4.49 2.46
CA PRO A 578 -36.11 4.19 1.05
C PRO A 578 -34.83 4.80 0.37
N ARG A 579 -33.97 5.50 1.12
CA ARG A 579 -32.75 6.13 0.61
C ARG A 579 -31.62 5.13 0.44
N THR A 580 -31.40 4.67 -0.78
CA THR A 580 -30.26 3.83 -1.16
C THR A 580 -28.97 4.63 -1.11
N GLN A 581 -28.23 4.54 0.01
CA GLN A 581 -26.83 4.94 0.19
C GLN A 581 -26.35 4.40 1.56
N ALA A 582 -25.08 3.96 1.63
CA ALA A 582 -24.51 2.97 2.56
C ALA A 582 -24.47 3.38 4.05
N ASN A 583 -25.60 3.75 4.63
CA ASN A 583 -25.63 4.42 5.93
C ASN A 583 -25.26 3.52 7.12
N ARG A 584 -25.20 2.19 6.94
CA ARG A 584 -24.63 1.23 7.90
C ARG A 584 -23.30 0.61 7.46
N GLY A 585 -22.60 1.23 6.51
CA GLY A 585 -21.25 0.82 6.08
C GLY A 585 -21.19 0.06 4.75
N CYS A 586 -19.96 -0.27 4.34
CA CYS A 586 -19.64 -0.81 3.03
C CYS A 586 -18.89 -2.13 3.12
N PHE A 587 -19.53 -3.21 2.67
CA PHE A 587 -19.05 -4.55 2.95
C PHE A 587 -18.48 -5.20 1.71
N GLN A 588 -17.23 -5.66 1.80
CA GLN A 588 -16.58 -6.37 0.70
C GLN A 588 -16.33 -7.83 1.08
N PRO A 589 -17.07 -8.80 0.52
CA PRO A 589 -16.78 -10.20 0.71
C PRO A 589 -15.59 -10.60 -0.17
N ILE A 590 -14.59 -11.27 0.40
CA ILE A 590 -13.35 -11.61 -0.29
C ILE A 590 -13.22 -13.12 -0.40
N ASN A 591 -13.14 -13.61 -1.64
CA ASN A 591 -13.06 -15.03 -1.97
C ASN A 591 -11.62 -15.57 -1.89
N ASN A 592 -10.85 -15.16 -0.88
CA ASN A 592 -9.51 -15.67 -0.61
C ASN A 592 -9.46 -16.29 0.79
N GLY A 593 -9.14 -17.58 0.85
CA GLY A 593 -9.21 -18.36 2.09
C GLY A 593 -7.92 -18.27 2.90
N ILE A 594 -7.83 -17.37 3.88
CA ILE A 594 -6.59 -17.08 4.63
C ILE A 594 -6.81 -17.11 6.16
N PRO A 595 -5.73 -17.17 6.98
CA PRO A 595 -5.84 -17.03 8.43
C PRO A 595 -6.49 -15.70 8.84
N GLN A 596 -7.25 -15.69 9.94
CA GLN A 596 -8.01 -14.51 10.38
C GLN A 596 -7.10 -13.29 10.63
N SER A 597 -5.92 -13.50 11.21
CA SER A 597 -4.94 -12.44 11.44
C SER A 597 -4.44 -11.80 10.13
N LYS A 598 -4.33 -12.57 9.05
CA LYS A 598 -3.97 -12.05 7.72
C LYS A 598 -5.18 -11.38 7.06
N ALA A 599 -6.38 -11.93 7.23
CA ALA A 599 -7.62 -11.30 6.78
C ALA A 599 -7.82 -9.92 7.41
N ARG A 600 -7.60 -9.80 8.72
CA ARG A 600 -7.59 -8.54 9.45
C ARG A 600 -6.60 -7.55 8.87
N GLN A 601 -5.35 -7.96 8.68
CA GLN A 601 -4.34 -7.11 8.04
C GLN A 601 -4.78 -6.67 6.64
N THR A 602 -5.36 -7.58 5.85
CA THR A 602 -5.84 -7.24 4.52
C THR A 602 -6.98 -6.22 4.57
N CYS A 603 -7.92 -6.31 5.52
CA CYS A 603 -8.93 -5.28 5.71
C CYS A 603 -8.31 -3.96 6.20
N GLN A 604 -7.41 -4.01 7.19
CA GLN A 604 -6.74 -2.81 7.74
C GLN A 604 -5.90 -2.08 6.71
N MET A 605 -5.19 -2.81 5.86
CA MET A 605 -4.47 -2.21 4.73
C MET A 605 -5.45 -1.44 3.85
N ARG A 606 -6.69 -1.92 3.68
CA ARG A 606 -7.74 -1.23 2.90
C ARG A 606 -8.44 -0.08 3.60
N GLY A 607 -7.97 0.33 4.78
CA GLY A 607 -8.69 1.30 5.61
C GLY A 607 -10.02 0.78 6.13
N ALA A 608 -10.19 -0.55 6.19
CA ALA A 608 -11.37 -1.27 6.63
C ALA A 608 -11.03 -2.14 7.86
N GLU A 609 -12.03 -2.80 8.43
CA GLU A 609 -11.83 -3.81 9.47
C GLU A 609 -12.54 -5.12 9.12
N LEU A 610 -12.23 -6.21 9.83
CA LEU A 610 -13.04 -7.42 9.68
C LEU A 610 -14.43 -7.15 10.21
N VAL A 611 -15.44 -7.64 9.49
CA VAL A 611 -16.83 -7.36 9.82
C VAL A 611 -17.19 -7.66 11.28
N SER A 612 -17.72 -6.66 11.95
CA SER A 612 -18.42 -6.76 13.22
C SER A 612 -19.90 -7.09 12.99
N ILE A 613 -20.52 -7.89 13.85
CA ILE A 613 -21.95 -8.24 13.70
C ILE A 613 -22.66 -8.07 15.04
N HIS A 614 -23.57 -7.11 15.11
CA HIS A 614 -24.23 -6.68 16.35
C HIS A 614 -25.75 -6.89 16.38
N ASP A 615 -26.32 -7.37 15.27
CA ASP A 615 -27.73 -7.71 15.20
C ASP A 615 -28.01 -8.74 14.09
N GLN A 616 -29.20 -9.34 14.14
CA GLN A 616 -29.63 -10.37 13.20
C GLN A 616 -29.78 -9.84 11.76
N GLU A 617 -30.07 -8.55 11.59
CA GLU A 617 -30.26 -7.94 10.28
C GLU A 617 -28.90 -7.81 9.56
N LYS A 618 -27.86 -7.37 10.28
CA LYS A 618 -26.49 -7.31 9.79
C LYS A 618 -25.96 -8.69 9.49
N GLU A 619 -26.23 -9.67 10.34
CA GLU A 619 -25.89 -11.08 10.08
C GLU A 619 -26.49 -11.58 8.75
N PHE A 620 -27.79 -11.35 8.57
CA PHE A 620 -28.49 -11.75 7.34
C PHE A 620 -27.89 -11.07 6.11
N PHE A 621 -27.64 -9.76 6.19
CA PHE A 621 -27.01 -9.01 5.12
C PHE A 621 -25.61 -9.54 4.78
N VAL A 622 -24.74 -9.69 5.78
CA VAL A 622 -23.36 -10.17 5.60
C VAL A 622 -23.36 -11.58 4.98
N SER A 623 -24.24 -12.46 5.45
CA SER A 623 -24.41 -13.78 4.86
C SER A 623 -24.87 -13.73 3.40
N SER A 624 -25.74 -12.78 3.06
CA SER A 624 -26.24 -12.58 1.70
C SER A 624 -25.14 -12.12 0.74
N VAL A 625 -24.24 -11.24 1.18
CA VAL A 625 -23.12 -10.77 0.35
C VAL A 625 -22.09 -11.87 0.15
N VAL A 626 -21.83 -12.72 1.15
CA VAL A 626 -20.92 -13.86 0.99
C VAL A 626 -21.52 -14.95 0.10
N SER A 627 -22.85 -15.10 0.11
CA SER A 627 -23.57 -16.12 -0.67
C SER A 627 -23.37 -15.98 -2.19
N ILE A 628 -22.86 -14.85 -2.68
CA ILE A 628 -22.48 -14.67 -4.09
C ILE A 628 -21.41 -15.68 -4.54
N PHE A 629 -20.58 -16.18 -3.60
CA PHE A 629 -19.57 -17.21 -3.86
C PHE A 629 -20.12 -18.65 -3.76
N GLY A 630 -21.41 -18.79 -3.50
CA GLY A 630 -22.12 -20.06 -3.33
C GLY A 630 -22.67 -20.25 -1.91
N PRO A 631 -23.58 -21.21 -1.73
CA PRO A 631 -24.22 -21.45 -0.44
C PRO A 631 -23.24 -22.03 0.59
N LYS A 632 -23.51 -21.80 1.88
CA LYS A 632 -22.78 -22.41 3.02
C LYS A 632 -21.27 -22.16 3.04
N LYS A 633 -20.83 -21.00 2.55
CA LYS A 633 -19.44 -20.57 2.68
C LYS A 633 -19.14 -20.15 4.11
N LYS A 634 -17.91 -20.43 4.55
CA LYS A 634 -17.38 -19.98 5.83
C LYS A 634 -16.66 -18.66 5.63
N TYR A 635 -16.88 -17.71 6.52
CA TYR A 635 -16.18 -16.43 6.50
C TYR A 635 -15.80 -15.99 7.91
N TRP A 636 -14.59 -15.45 8.06
CA TRP A 636 -14.13 -14.82 9.28
C TRP A 636 -14.96 -13.57 9.57
N ILE A 637 -15.26 -13.38 10.85
CA ILE A 637 -15.79 -12.14 11.42
C ILE A 637 -14.74 -11.58 12.38
N GLY A 638 -14.81 -10.28 12.68
CA GLY A 638 -13.84 -9.54 13.50
C GLY A 638 -13.90 -9.85 14.99
N LEU A 639 -14.33 -11.05 15.38
CA LEU A 639 -14.48 -11.48 16.77
C LEU A 639 -13.36 -12.48 17.12
N GLU A 640 -12.54 -12.15 18.12
CA GLU A 640 -11.43 -13.00 18.58
C GLU A 640 -11.40 -13.12 20.11
N ASP A 641 -10.80 -14.19 20.62
CA ASP A 641 -10.61 -14.49 22.04
C ASP A 641 -9.12 -14.35 22.39
N ASP A 642 -8.79 -13.41 23.28
CA ASP A 642 -7.43 -13.20 23.79
C ASP A 642 -7.02 -14.20 24.90
N GLY A 643 -7.92 -15.12 25.25
CA GLY A 643 -7.75 -16.11 26.30
C GLY A 643 -8.39 -15.71 27.63
N GLU A 644 -8.91 -14.49 27.75
CA GLU A 644 -9.75 -14.05 28.87
C GLU A 644 -11.18 -13.76 28.41
N SER A 645 -11.36 -13.12 27.26
CA SER A 645 -12.67 -12.76 26.72
C SER A 645 -12.68 -12.59 25.21
N TRP A 646 -13.88 -12.68 24.63
CA TRP A 646 -14.11 -12.33 23.23
C TRP A 646 -14.22 -10.82 23.05
N HIS A 647 -13.54 -10.26 22.06
CA HIS A 647 -13.61 -8.85 21.68
C HIS A 647 -13.72 -8.67 20.17
N TRP A 648 -14.41 -7.59 19.79
CA TRP A 648 -14.55 -7.18 18.39
C TRP A 648 -13.39 -6.27 17.96
N ASP A 649 -13.00 -6.35 16.69
CA ASP A 649 -12.01 -5.48 16.07
C ASP A 649 -12.43 -3.99 16.14
N ASP A 650 -13.73 -3.70 16.03
CA ASP A 650 -14.34 -2.37 16.15
C ASP A 650 -14.34 -1.79 17.59
N LYS A 651 -13.85 -2.58 18.56
CA LYS A 651 -13.77 -2.27 20.00
C LYS A 651 -15.13 -2.07 20.68
N SER A 652 -16.22 -2.45 20.03
CA SER A 652 -17.55 -2.45 20.63
C SER A 652 -17.66 -3.47 21.77
N SER A 653 -18.54 -3.19 22.72
CA SER A 653 -18.86 -4.09 23.83
C SER A 653 -20.27 -4.68 23.70
N ASP A 654 -20.77 -4.83 22.46
CA ASP A 654 -22.14 -5.28 22.20
C ASP A 654 -22.32 -6.76 22.64
N PRO A 655 -23.37 -7.10 23.41
CA PRO A 655 -23.61 -8.46 23.86
C PRO A 655 -24.23 -9.40 22.80
N PHE A 656 -24.53 -8.93 21.59
CA PHE A 656 -25.10 -9.76 20.54
C PHE A 656 -24.20 -10.95 20.20
N SER A 657 -24.81 -12.12 20.00
CA SER A 657 -24.10 -13.29 19.49
C SER A 657 -25.03 -14.25 18.76
N ASP A 658 -24.51 -14.86 17.69
CA ASP A 658 -25.20 -15.91 16.93
C ASP A 658 -24.39 -17.23 16.96
N TRP A 659 -23.82 -17.57 18.12
CA TRP A 659 -23.07 -18.81 18.34
C TRP A 659 -23.91 -20.05 18.00
N ASP A 660 -23.36 -20.97 17.21
CA ASP A 660 -24.01 -22.25 16.91
C ASP A 660 -24.07 -23.15 18.17
N ALA A 661 -24.89 -24.19 18.12
CA ALA A 661 -25.07 -25.10 19.23
C ALA A 661 -23.73 -25.69 19.72
N ASN A 662 -23.45 -25.49 21.00
CA ASN A 662 -22.22 -25.88 21.70
C ASN A 662 -20.97 -25.02 21.37
N GLN A 663 -21.16 -23.81 20.84
CA GLN A 663 -20.11 -22.81 20.67
C GLN A 663 -20.26 -21.66 21.69
N PRO A 664 -19.18 -20.93 22.02
CA PRO A 664 -17.79 -21.19 21.63
C PRO A 664 -17.20 -22.40 22.38
N ASN A 665 -16.59 -23.33 21.65
CA ASN A 665 -15.87 -24.47 22.24
C ASN A 665 -14.40 -24.10 22.50
N THR A 666 -14.05 -23.86 23.77
CA THR A 666 -12.70 -23.42 24.17
C THR A 666 -11.65 -24.54 24.24
N ASN A 667 -12.00 -25.78 23.86
CA ASN A 667 -11.08 -26.92 23.91
C ASN A 667 -10.00 -26.93 22.80
N GLU A 668 -10.00 -25.95 21.88
CA GLU A 668 -9.13 -25.95 20.68
C GLU A 668 -7.87 -25.06 20.76
N GLY A 669 -7.64 -24.30 21.84
CA GLY A 669 -6.41 -23.49 22.00
C GLY A 669 -6.58 -22.23 22.83
N LYS A 670 -5.50 -21.43 22.96
CA LYS A 670 -5.47 -20.17 23.72
C LYS A 670 -5.75 -18.91 22.88
N GLN A 671 -6.00 -19.05 21.58
CA GLN A 671 -6.33 -17.96 20.67
C GLN A 671 -7.34 -18.48 19.66
N LEU A 672 -8.61 -18.13 19.87
CA LEU A 672 -9.71 -18.56 19.04
C LEU A 672 -10.29 -17.37 18.29
N CYS A 673 -10.75 -17.64 17.08
CA CYS A 673 -11.33 -16.67 16.18
C CYS A 673 -12.69 -17.19 15.73
N ALA A 674 -13.66 -16.29 15.56
CA ALA A 674 -14.99 -16.68 15.13
C ALA A 674 -15.11 -16.63 13.61
N TYR A 675 -15.67 -17.70 13.02
CA TYR A 675 -16.19 -17.65 11.66
C TYR A 675 -17.70 -17.88 11.67
N ALA A 676 -18.40 -17.26 10.72
CA ALA A 676 -19.82 -17.45 10.48
C ALA A 676 -20.06 -18.37 9.28
N THR A 677 -21.16 -19.12 9.29
CA THR A 677 -21.55 -20.01 8.18
C THR A 677 -23.05 -20.18 8.12
N GLN A 678 -23.62 -20.06 6.92
CA GLN A 678 -25.04 -20.38 6.68
C GLN A 678 -25.33 -21.86 6.98
N THR A 679 -26.24 -22.13 7.92
CA THR A 679 -26.60 -23.48 8.37
C THR A 679 -27.77 -24.04 7.55
N THR A 680 -28.95 -23.44 7.69
CA THR A 680 -30.19 -23.82 7.02
C THR A 680 -31.04 -22.60 6.66
N GLY A 681 -31.55 -22.54 5.42
CA GLY A 681 -32.34 -21.39 4.98
C GLY A 681 -31.53 -20.10 5.06
N LEU A 682 -32.02 -19.11 5.81
CA LEU A 682 -31.35 -17.83 6.04
C LEU A 682 -30.60 -17.79 7.39
N ASN A 683 -30.60 -18.90 8.14
CA ASN A 683 -29.95 -18.95 9.44
C ASN A 683 -28.43 -19.06 9.29
N VAL A 684 -27.72 -18.33 10.12
CA VAL A 684 -26.26 -18.36 10.25
C VAL A 684 -25.92 -18.86 11.65
N GLY A 685 -24.74 -19.43 11.82
CA GLY A 685 -24.21 -19.77 13.14
C GLY A 685 -22.71 -19.53 13.18
N TRP A 686 -22.22 -19.04 14.32
CA TRP A 686 -20.81 -18.78 14.55
C TRP A 686 -20.12 -19.98 15.19
N THR A 687 -18.85 -20.20 14.81
CA THR A 687 -18.01 -21.27 15.35
C THR A 687 -16.65 -20.70 15.74
N ALA A 688 -16.19 -21.05 16.94
CA ALA A 688 -14.84 -20.74 17.39
C ALA A 688 -13.85 -21.71 16.73
N ALA A 689 -12.76 -21.18 16.21
CA ALA A 689 -11.74 -21.94 15.49
C ALA A 689 -10.35 -21.35 15.73
N ASN A 690 -9.31 -22.14 15.48
CA ASN A 690 -7.95 -21.65 15.54
C ASN A 690 -7.73 -20.52 14.51
N CYS A 691 -7.30 -19.35 14.97
CA CYS A 691 -7.06 -18.16 14.15
C CYS A 691 -6.10 -18.38 12.98
N ALA A 692 -5.18 -19.36 13.10
CA ALA A 692 -4.22 -19.73 12.07
C ALA A 692 -4.84 -20.61 10.95
N MET A 693 -6.11 -21.00 11.06
CA MET A 693 -6.77 -21.79 10.02
C MET A 693 -6.91 -21.01 8.71
N GLY A 694 -6.31 -21.52 7.63
CA GLY A 694 -6.55 -21.03 6.28
C GLY A 694 -7.83 -21.61 5.65
N GLY A 695 -8.12 -21.19 4.42
CA GLY A 695 -9.26 -21.71 3.64
C GLY A 695 -10.63 -21.18 4.05
N ILE A 696 -10.68 -20.18 4.94
CA ILE A 696 -11.90 -19.48 5.35
C ILE A 696 -11.90 -18.09 4.70
N LEU A 697 -13.02 -17.74 4.06
CA LEU A 697 -13.19 -16.43 3.40
C LEU A 697 -13.26 -15.32 4.46
N TYR A 698 -13.42 -14.08 4.07
CA TYR A 698 -13.61 -12.99 5.03
C TYR A 698 -14.39 -11.85 4.39
N VAL A 699 -14.95 -10.99 5.25
CA VAL A 699 -15.66 -9.78 4.83
C VAL A 699 -15.01 -8.60 5.52
N CYS A 700 -14.59 -7.61 4.73
CA CYS A 700 -14.16 -6.32 5.25
C CYS A 700 -15.36 -5.37 5.31
N GLU A 701 -15.39 -4.48 6.29
CA GLU A 701 -16.40 -3.41 6.43
C GLU A 701 -15.82 -2.01 6.52
#